data_AF-A0A2D7NL38-F1
#
_entry.id   AF-A0A2D7NL38-F1
#
_cell.length_a   1.000
_cell.length_b   1.000
_cell.length_c   1.000
_cell.angle_alpha   90.00
_cell.angle_beta   90.00
_cell.angle_gamma   90.00
#
_symmetry.space_group_name_H-M   'P 1'
#
loop_
_entity.id
_entity.type
_entity.pdbx_description
1 polymer ?
#
loop_
_entity_poly.entity_id
_entity_poly.type
_entity_poly.pdbx_seq_one_letter_code
_entity_poly.pdbx_strand_id
1 'polypeptide(L)'
;MADGEGSSWLIDDDGDVEATVRLLEDCEDERVVELAKGVRSGLQKLRMQRREKLEELAEQELDQIEYVKEAGAAAAPGENWILEDGSALRRSLVEEARIAEDEGRLGDAIRIAQALDSMESMLNQEEIAEEEDPLRLMKRNSDRMKMIRMIDPVLADRMMGGMTEYGTQRTSDSDWVVTTEKDRRSLQANTVKVTELMEREHVSSPDLKSLHEAGIDEVVFMSRVMRKNGHDVPKQFIERIDTEIRAQAGGDTQELIEAIDQSQQMLAGTSLPPGFSLRSFGDGAAASLDKQTSVIWPDEFDQYTRMVVSEYRGIGSSVGQDAQGRIVLRPSNGGPARKAGIRDGDVVLGLDGSIDRPITIEELVRKSTDPERDRISLLVEHEDGEQENVVIEIGPVVTPQITGWKQVDINSDGEPVWSWLADPSIRIAYVKPDGFRAGGDIALRLALQNAQKEAQEEGGRIEGMVLDLRGNPGGHVYVAVELCNLFMGWGKAFESRGRSGRTKIERVNTRHGELEGMPLVILVDDGSASASELVSGVLRASEDVLVLGERTYGKGSVQTIHPGATDDCLARITSAWYMVPKPMTGRRKMFESWEYIDREMAPSDWGVEPDVWVPISVEESMRINDQRSAWYTGIGSDRPPEAEARLDPTLDLALAVLRARIISESD
;
A
#
# COMPACT_ATOMS: atom_id res chain seq x y z
N MET A 1 -20.48 32.98 32.25
CA MET A 1 -20.09 33.14 30.83
C MET A 1 -18.57 33.18 30.81
N ALA A 2 -17.98 31.99 30.75
CA ALA A 2 -16.55 31.80 30.55
C ALA A 2 -16.43 31.30 29.10
N ASP A 3 -15.93 32.17 28.24
CA ASP A 3 -15.73 31.91 26.81
C ASP A 3 -14.47 31.04 26.64
N GLY A 4 -14.67 29.75 26.42
CA GLY A 4 -13.70 28.84 25.81
C GLY A 4 -14.44 28.11 24.70
N GLU A 5 -14.28 28.57 23.46
CA GLU A 5 -14.79 27.88 22.27
C GLU A 5 -13.96 26.60 22.08
N GLY A 6 -14.43 25.48 22.63
CA GLY A 6 -13.97 24.13 22.31
C GLY A 6 -14.48 23.70 20.93
N SER A 7 -13.98 22.57 20.44
CA SER A 7 -14.46 21.92 19.22
C SER A 7 -15.98 21.73 19.24
N SER A 8 -16.66 21.87 18.10
CA SER A 8 -18.08 21.48 17.95
C SER A 8 -18.28 19.96 18.08
N TRP A 9 -17.18 19.20 17.99
CA TRP A 9 -17.14 17.77 18.21
C TRP A 9 -16.89 17.45 19.69
N LEU A 10 -17.61 16.45 20.22
CA LEU A 10 -17.39 15.93 21.56
C LEU A 10 -16.18 14.97 21.57
N ILE A 11 -14.98 15.54 21.52
CA ILE A 11 -13.70 14.84 21.53
C ILE A 11 -12.73 15.44 22.55
N ASP A 12 -11.68 14.68 22.88
CA ASP A 12 -10.57 15.18 23.68
C ASP A 12 -9.67 16.12 22.86
N ASP A 13 -9.20 17.21 23.48
CA ASP A 13 -8.38 18.24 22.82
C ASP A 13 -6.99 17.74 22.40
N ASP A 14 -6.44 16.73 23.10
CA ASP A 14 -5.15 16.11 22.79
C ASP A 14 -5.30 14.93 21.81
N GLY A 15 -6.52 14.63 21.36
CA GLY A 15 -6.81 13.53 20.46
C GLY A 15 -6.71 12.14 21.11
N ASP A 16 -6.77 12.07 22.45
CA ASP A 16 -6.74 10.81 23.19
C ASP A 16 -8.08 10.07 23.04
N VAL A 17 -8.00 8.84 22.52
CA VAL A 17 -9.19 8.03 22.25
C VAL A 17 -9.91 7.57 23.51
N GLU A 18 -9.18 7.25 24.58
CA GLU A 18 -9.79 6.80 25.84
C GLU A 18 -10.50 7.95 26.56
N ALA A 19 -9.91 9.14 26.55
CA ALA A 19 -10.52 10.36 27.06
C ALA A 19 -11.75 10.74 26.22
N THR A 20 -11.66 10.70 24.89
CA THR A 20 -12.79 10.92 23.98
C THR A 20 -13.94 9.95 24.27
N VAL A 21 -13.64 8.65 24.42
CA VAL A 21 -14.66 7.63 24.76
C VAL A 21 -15.31 7.92 26.11
N ARG A 22 -14.56 8.38 27.12
CA ARG A 22 -15.15 8.78 28.42
C ARG A 22 -16.09 9.98 28.27
N LEU A 23 -15.74 10.98 27.47
CA LEU A 23 -16.63 12.12 27.19
C LEU A 23 -17.94 11.67 26.56
N LEU A 24 -17.88 10.71 25.62
CA LEU A 24 -19.07 10.16 24.96
C LEU A 24 -19.92 9.28 25.89
N GLU A 25 -19.31 8.57 26.83
CA GLU A 25 -20.04 7.78 27.83
C GLU A 25 -20.81 8.62 28.85
N ASP A 26 -20.43 9.89 29.02
CA ASP A 26 -21.14 10.86 29.86
C ASP A 26 -22.28 11.58 29.10
N CYS A 27 -22.53 11.23 27.84
CA CYS A 27 -23.60 11.82 27.03
C CYS A 27 -25.00 11.37 27.50
N GLU A 28 -26.01 12.22 27.30
CA GLU A 28 -27.41 11.91 27.68
C GLU A 28 -28.08 10.87 26.74
N ASP A 29 -27.63 10.76 25.49
CA ASP A 29 -28.18 9.81 24.52
C ASP A 29 -27.63 8.39 24.76
N GLU A 30 -28.51 7.45 25.11
CA GLU A 30 -28.13 6.07 25.43
C GLU A 30 -27.43 5.34 24.28
N ARG A 31 -27.69 5.68 23.01
CA ARG A 31 -27.04 5.05 21.85
C ARG A 31 -25.63 5.58 21.64
N VAL A 32 -25.37 6.86 21.92
CA VAL A 32 -24.01 7.40 21.98
C VAL A 32 -23.20 6.63 23.03
N VAL A 33 -23.78 6.44 24.22
CA VAL A 33 -23.14 5.69 25.31
C VAL A 33 -22.92 4.22 24.93
N GLU A 34 -23.85 3.59 24.22
CA GLU A 34 -23.70 2.20 23.73
C GLU A 34 -22.56 2.08 22.72
N LEU A 35 -22.49 2.96 21.72
CA LEU A 35 -21.39 3.00 20.76
C LEU A 35 -20.05 3.23 21.46
N ALA A 36 -19.97 4.17 22.40
CA ALA A 36 -18.75 4.45 23.16
C ALA A 36 -18.25 3.23 23.97
N LYS A 37 -19.17 2.49 24.60
CA LYS A 37 -18.85 1.22 25.28
C LYS A 37 -18.38 0.15 24.29
N GLY A 38 -18.99 0.09 23.10
CA GLY A 38 -18.56 -0.74 21.98
C GLY A 38 -17.12 -0.45 21.59
N VAL A 39 -16.79 0.82 21.34
CA VAL A 39 -15.42 1.29 21.03
C VAL A 39 -14.43 0.82 22.09
N ARG A 40 -14.72 1.06 23.39
CA ARG A 40 -13.86 0.60 24.49
C ARG A 40 -13.64 -0.91 24.45
N SER A 41 -14.71 -1.69 24.31
CA SER A 41 -14.62 -3.14 24.24
C SER A 41 -13.80 -3.61 23.03
N GLY A 42 -13.97 -2.95 21.88
CA GLY A 42 -13.22 -3.23 20.65
C GLY A 42 -11.72 -2.95 20.83
N LEU A 43 -11.38 -1.80 21.39
CA LEU A 43 -9.99 -1.43 21.68
C LEU A 43 -9.32 -2.39 22.67
N GLN A 44 -10.04 -2.83 23.71
CA GLN A 44 -9.56 -3.85 24.65
C GLN A 44 -9.29 -5.19 23.97
N LYS A 45 -10.19 -5.64 23.08
CA LYS A 45 -10.02 -6.88 22.32
C LYS A 45 -8.83 -6.81 21.37
N LEU A 46 -8.67 -5.71 20.62
CA LEU A 46 -7.53 -5.49 19.74
C LEU A 46 -6.20 -5.42 20.52
N ARG A 47 -6.21 -4.82 21.71
CA ARG A 47 -5.05 -4.83 22.60
C ARG A 47 -4.69 -6.25 23.04
N MET A 48 -5.67 -7.06 23.43
CA MET A 48 -5.45 -8.45 23.82
C MET A 48 -4.86 -9.28 22.67
N GLN A 49 -5.43 -9.16 21.46
CA GLN A 49 -4.94 -9.87 20.27
C GLN A 49 -3.51 -9.47 19.88
N ARG A 50 -3.18 -8.18 19.94
CA ARG A 50 -1.82 -7.69 19.67
C ARG A 50 -0.83 -8.25 20.69
N ARG A 51 -1.22 -8.24 21.96
CA ARG A 51 -0.40 -8.81 23.02
C ARG A 51 -0.17 -10.31 22.83
N GLU A 52 -1.21 -11.08 22.49
CA GLU A 52 -1.09 -12.50 22.18
C GLU A 52 -0.14 -12.75 20.99
N LYS A 53 -0.26 -11.97 19.91
CA LYS A 53 0.67 -12.06 18.77
C LYS A 53 2.11 -11.71 19.17
N LEU A 54 2.31 -10.68 20.00
CA LEU A 54 3.64 -10.32 20.51
C LEU A 54 4.22 -11.41 21.42
N GLU A 55 3.39 -12.09 22.21
CA GLU A 55 3.78 -13.24 23.04
C GLU A 55 4.15 -14.46 22.17
N GLU A 56 3.37 -14.77 21.14
CA GLU A 56 3.67 -15.83 20.17
C GLU A 56 5.00 -15.57 19.45
N LEU A 57 5.21 -14.36 18.95
CA LEU A 57 6.48 -13.96 18.33
C LEU A 57 7.64 -14.06 19.31
N ALA A 58 7.43 -13.77 20.60
CA ALA A 58 8.46 -13.94 21.61
C ALA A 58 8.79 -15.41 21.88
N GLU A 59 7.79 -16.30 21.87
CA GLU A 59 7.96 -17.74 22.07
C GLU A 59 8.64 -18.43 20.88
N GLN A 60 8.22 -18.13 19.64
CA GLN A 60 8.85 -18.68 18.43
C GLN A 60 10.36 -18.37 18.37
N GLU A 61 10.75 -17.18 18.82
CA GLU A 61 12.16 -16.78 18.91
C GLU A 61 12.92 -17.52 20.01
N LEU A 62 12.28 -17.80 21.16
CA LEU A 62 12.89 -18.63 22.20
C LEU A 62 13.19 -20.03 21.68
N ASP A 63 12.27 -20.62 20.92
CA ASP A 63 12.42 -21.93 20.29
C ASP A 63 13.53 -21.92 19.23
N GLN A 64 13.62 -20.88 18.38
CA GLN A 64 14.72 -20.72 17.43
C GLN A 64 16.07 -20.55 18.13
N ILE A 65 16.14 -19.76 19.22
CA ILE A 65 17.37 -19.59 20.01
C ILE A 65 17.79 -20.91 20.66
N GLU A 66 16.83 -21.69 21.17
CA GLU A 66 17.12 -22.99 21.79
C GLU A 66 17.60 -24.00 20.73
N TYR A 67 16.95 -24.04 19.57
CA TYR A 67 17.39 -24.82 18.41
C TYR A 67 18.80 -24.46 17.94
N VAL A 68 19.10 -23.17 17.81
CA VAL A 68 20.43 -22.69 17.40
C VAL A 68 21.46 -22.89 18.51
N LYS A 69 21.09 -22.82 19.80
CA LYS A 69 22.00 -23.20 20.91
C LYS A 69 22.30 -24.69 20.92
N GLU A 70 21.32 -25.54 20.62
CA GLU A 70 21.52 -26.98 20.48
C GLU A 70 22.39 -27.31 19.25
N ALA A 71 22.21 -26.60 18.13
CA ALA A 71 23.02 -26.72 16.93
C ALA A 71 24.45 -26.14 17.10
N GLY A 72 24.57 -25.01 17.80
CA GLY A 72 25.83 -24.30 18.09
C GLY A 72 26.65 -24.93 19.22
N ALA A 73 26.03 -25.71 20.10
CA ALA A 73 26.75 -26.55 21.06
C ALA A 73 27.62 -27.64 20.37
N ALA A 74 27.45 -27.86 19.06
CA ALA A 74 28.31 -28.70 18.23
C ALA A 74 29.44 -27.92 17.51
N ALA A 75 29.46 -26.58 17.59
CA ALA A 75 30.47 -25.71 16.97
C ALA A 75 31.62 -25.34 17.94
N ALA A 76 32.77 -24.91 17.41
CA ALA A 76 34.00 -24.76 18.17
C ALA A 76 33.99 -23.55 19.14
N PRO A 77 34.78 -23.55 20.23
CA PRO A 77 34.74 -22.48 21.22
C PRO A 77 35.33 -21.17 20.65
N GLY A 78 34.46 -20.22 20.28
CA GLY A 78 34.84 -18.92 19.75
C GLY A 78 33.71 -18.14 19.06
N GLU A 79 32.69 -18.83 18.53
CA GLU A 79 31.64 -18.26 17.66
C GLU A 79 30.33 -17.85 18.38
N ASN A 80 30.30 -17.91 19.72
CA ASN A 80 29.08 -17.68 20.52
C ASN A 80 28.55 -16.22 20.62
N TRP A 81 29.05 -15.27 19.82
CA TRP A 81 28.88 -13.83 20.09
C TRP A 81 27.85 -13.15 19.17
N ILE A 82 27.42 -13.83 18.08
CA ILE A 82 26.61 -13.24 17.00
C ILE A 82 25.09 -13.33 17.29
N LEU A 83 24.66 -14.37 18.02
CA LEU A 83 23.23 -14.63 18.31
C LEU A 83 22.70 -13.89 19.55
N GLU A 84 23.57 -13.45 20.47
CA GLU A 84 23.14 -12.75 21.68
C GLU A 84 22.62 -11.33 21.37
N ASP A 85 23.19 -10.61 20.40
CA ASP A 85 22.89 -9.19 20.13
C ASP A 85 21.64 -8.94 19.27
N GLY A 86 21.39 -9.73 18.22
CA GLY A 86 20.16 -9.64 17.41
C GLY A 86 18.92 -10.05 18.20
N SER A 87 19.03 -11.16 18.94
CA SER A 87 18.01 -11.66 19.85
C SER A 87 17.81 -10.73 21.07
N ALA A 88 18.84 -10.02 21.52
CA ALA A 88 18.70 -8.99 22.57
C ALA A 88 18.01 -7.73 22.06
N LEU A 89 18.31 -7.27 20.84
CA LEU A 89 17.62 -6.14 20.21
C LEU A 89 16.14 -6.45 19.99
N ARG A 90 15.81 -7.64 19.47
CA ARG A 90 14.43 -8.07 19.26
C ARG A 90 13.67 -8.22 20.57
N ARG A 91 14.28 -8.80 21.62
CA ARG A 91 13.70 -8.83 22.98
C ARG A 91 13.52 -7.43 23.58
N SER A 92 14.46 -6.51 23.36
CA SER A 92 14.33 -5.13 23.79
C SER A 92 13.16 -4.45 23.08
N LEU A 93 12.98 -4.69 21.79
CA LEU A 93 11.86 -4.15 21.02
C LEU A 93 10.52 -4.77 21.44
N VAL A 94 10.44 -6.07 21.66
CA VAL A 94 9.22 -6.72 22.19
C VAL A 94 8.88 -6.18 23.59
N GLU A 95 9.87 -6.04 24.47
CA GLU A 95 9.66 -5.48 25.81
C GLU A 95 9.32 -3.98 25.75
N GLU A 96 9.93 -3.21 24.85
CA GLU A 96 9.59 -1.80 24.61
C GLU A 96 8.17 -1.66 24.04
N ALA A 97 7.75 -2.55 23.14
CA ALA A 97 6.38 -2.61 22.64
C ALA A 97 5.39 -2.93 23.77
N ARG A 98 5.74 -3.89 24.64
CA ARG A 98 4.93 -4.26 25.80
C ARG A 98 4.83 -3.13 26.82
N ILE A 99 5.95 -2.47 27.14
CA ILE A 99 5.99 -1.28 28.00
C ILE A 99 5.15 -0.16 27.38
N ALA A 100 5.28 0.07 26.07
CA ALA A 100 4.48 1.06 25.36
C ALA A 100 2.98 0.73 25.41
N GLU A 101 2.58 -0.53 25.26
CA GLU A 101 1.19 -0.94 25.48
C GLU A 101 0.72 -0.69 26.92
N ASP A 102 1.52 -1.10 27.91
CA ASP A 102 1.20 -0.96 29.34
C ASP A 102 1.06 0.50 29.76
N GLU A 103 1.88 1.39 29.20
CA GLU A 103 1.83 2.84 29.41
C GLU A 103 0.76 3.54 28.57
N GLY A 104 0.01 2.83 27.73
CA GLY A 104 -1.00 3.42 26.84
C GLY A 104 -0.41 4.18 25.64
N ARG A 105 0.91 4.09 25.41
CA ARG A 105 1.62 4.61 24.22
C ARG A 105 1.42 3.67 23.02
N LEU A 106 0.17 3.42 22.67
CA LEU A 106 -0.25 2.42 21.70
C LEU A 106 0.34 2.66 20.30
N GLY A 107 0.58 3.92 19.90
CA GLY A 107 1.23 4.24 18.62
C GLY A 107 2.70 3.85 18.55
N ASP A 108 3.39 3.87 19.69
CA ASP A 108 4.77 3.36 19.78
C ASP A 108 4.75 1.83 19.74
N ALA A 109 3.83 1.19 20.46
CA ALA A 109 3.68 -0.27 20.45
C ALA A 109 3.42 -0.83 19.04
N ILE A 110 2.50 -0.22 18.28
CA ILE A 110 2.19 -0.65 16.91
C ILE A 110 3.40 -0.48 15.98
N ARG A 111 4.09 0.66 16.05
CA ARG A 111 5.28 0.91 15.22
C ARG A 111 6.39 -0.09 15.51
N ILE A 112 6.59 -0.42 16.78
CA ILE A 112 7.59 -1.42 17.18
C ILE A 112 7.15 -2.82 16.72
N ALA A 113 5.87 -3.18 16.84
CA ALA A 113 5.32 -4.45 16.35
C ALA A 113 5.46 -4.60 14.82
N GLN A 114 5.17 -3.55 14.04
CA GLN A 114 5.36 -3.54 12.59
C GLN A 114 6.83 -3.67 12.19
N ALA A 115 7.73 -3.02 12.94
CA ALA A 115 9.17 -3.17 12.74
C ALA A 115 9.63 -4.61 13.03
N LEU A 116 9.07 -5.25 14.05
CA LEU A 116 9.34 -6.65 14.39
C LEU A 116 8.86 -7.64 13.31
N ASP A 117 7.64 -7.46 12.79
CA ASP A 117 7.04 -8.28 11.71
C ASP A 117 7.85 -8.14 10.40
N SER A 118 8.29 -6.91 10.10
CA SER A 118 9.18 -6.64 8.96
C SER A 118 10.56 -7.29 9.12
N MET A 119 11.10 -7.34 10.34
CA MET A 119 12.37 -8.02 10.64
C MET A 119 12.27 -9.54 10.47
N GLU A 120 11.14 -10.14 10.83
CA GLU A 120 10.88 -11.59 10.69
C GLU A 120 10.89 -12.05 9.23
N SER A 121 10.25 -11.28 8.34
CA SER A 121 10.27 -11.53 6.90
C SER A 121 11.70 -11.48 6.32
N MET A 122 12.60 -10.73 6.93
CA MET A 122 14.00 -10.64 6.50
C MET A 122 14.84 -11.81 7.06
N LEU A 123 14.59 -12.23 8.30
CA LEU A 123 15.33 -13.31 8.96
C LEU A 123 15.00 -14.70 8.39
N ASN A 124 13.75 -14.94 7.99
CA ASN A 124 13.35 -16.20 7.34
C ASN A 124 14.00 -16.41 5.95
N GLN A 125 14.66 -15.40 5.37
CA GLN A 125 15.43 -15.52 4.13
C GLN A 125 16.94 -15.71 4.35
N GLU A 126 17.43 -15.68 5.60
CA GLU A 126 18.85 -15.65 5.94
C GLU A 126 19.34 -16.89 6.71
N GLU A 127 18.90 -18.09 6.32
CA GLU A 127 19.76 -19.26 6.54
C GLU A 127 20.93 -19.20 5.53
N ILE A 128 22.15 -19.02 6.06
CA ILE A 128 23.47 -19.09 5.42
C ILE A 128 24.14 -17.71 5.22
N ALA A 129 24.91 -17.27 6.22
CA ALA A 129 26.38 -17.16 6.10
C ALA A 129 27.00 -16.50 7.35
N GLU A 130 27.80 -17.25 8.12
CA GLU A 130 28.80 -16.69 9.04
C GLU A 130 30.14 -16.49 8.31
N GLU A 131 30.68 -15.27 8.36
CA GLU A 131 31.96 -14.87 8.99
C GLU A 131 32.33 -13.43 8.56
N GLU A 132 32.71 -12.60 9.54
CA GLU A 132 32.73 -11.11 9.58
C GLU A 132 33.76 -10.40 8.66
N ASP A 133 33.74 -9.08 8.34
CA ASP A 133 33.34 -7.85 9.06
C ASP A 133 32.41 -6.92 8.24
N PRO A 134 31.10 -6.96 8.54
CA PRO A 134 30.01 -6.19 7.93
C PRO A 134 29.65 -4.89 8.69
N LEU A 135 30.18 -4.64 9.89
CA LEU A 135 29.52 -3.77 10.88
C LEU A 135 29.65 -2.25 10.66
N ARG A 136 30.62 -1.79 9.88
CA ARG A 136 30.78 -0.35 9.57
C ARG A 136 30.15 0.11 8.27
N LEU A 137 29.99 -0.77 7.29
CA LEU A 137 29.39 -0.46 5.98
C LEU A 137 27.87 -0.71 5.98
N MET A 138 27.45 -1.76 6.69
CA MET A 138 26.04 -2.12 6.88
C MET A 138 25.31 -1.03 7.67
N LYS A 139 25.91 -0.41 8.69
CA LYS A 139 25.24 0.63 9.51
C LYS A 139 24.97 1.97 8.81
N ARG A 140 25.62 2.27 7.67
CA ARG A 140 25.40 3.54 6.93
C ARG A 140 24.60 3.35 5.64
N ASN A 141 24.62 2.15 5.07
CA ASN A 141 23.88 1.80 3.85
C ASN A 141 22.59 1.00 4.14
N SER A 142 22.50 0.26 5.26
CA SER A 142 21.28 -0.43 5.71
C SER A 142 20.18 0.58 6.06
N ASP A 143 20.49 1.69 6.73
CA ASP A 143 19.45 2.67 7.11
C ASP A 143 18.92 3.49 5.91
N ARG A 144 19.68 3.58 4.81
CA ARG A 144 19.22 4.19 3.53
C ARG A 144 18.49 3.21 2.61
N MET A 145 18.91 1.94 2.60
CA MET A 145 18.28 0.87 1.80
C MET A 145 17.06 0.21 2.48
N LYS A 146 16.93 0.28 3.81
CA LYS A 146 15.79 -0.25 4.58
C LYS A 146 14.47 0.42 4.21
N MET A 147 14.47 1.72 3.91
CA MET A 147 13.24 2.40 3.46
C MET A 147 12.81 2.05 2.04
N ILE A 148 13.72 1.67 1.15
CA ILE A 148 13.40 1.31 -0.24
C ILE A 148 12.96 -0.16 -0.33
N ARG A 149 13.54 -1.06 0.47
CA ARG A 149 13.18 -2.49 0.49
C ARG A 149 11.93 -2.84 1.29
N MET A 150 11.55 -2.05 2.31
CA MET A 150 10.34 -2.31 3.10
C MET A 150 9.04 -1.85 2.44
N ILE A 151 9.09 -1.15 1.29
CA ILE A 151 7.90 -0.52 0.69
C ILE A 151 7.36 -1.28 -0.53
N ASP A 152 8.17 -2.10 -1.22
CA ASP A 152 7.71 -2.78 -2.44
C ASP A 152 8.38 -4.16 -2.65
N PRO A 153 7.77 -5.25 -2.14
CA PRO A 153 8.17 -6.63 -2.42
C PRO A 153 8.12 -6.98 -3.91
N VAL A 154 7.25 -6.33 -4.69
CA VAL A 154 7.10 -6.54 -6.14
C VAL A 154 8.27 -5.94 -6.90
N LEU A 155 8.92 -4.88 -6.40
CA LEU A 155 10.15 -4.36 -7.03
C LEU A 155 11.35 -5.29 -6.79
N ALA A 156 11.47 -5.84 -5.58
CA ALA A 156 12.48 -6.87 -5.27
C ALA A 156 12.22 -8.16 -6.06
N ASP A 157 10.95 -8.55 -6.17
CA ASP A 157 10.49 -9.70 -6.96
C ASP A 157 10.48 -9.40 -8.47
N ARG A 158 10.50 -8.15 -8.94
CA ARG A 158 10.73 -7.79 -10.36
C ARG A 158 12.20 -7.78 -10.73
N MET A 159 13.07 -7.45 -9.77
CA MET A 159 14.51 -7.52 -9.96
C MET A 159 15.01 -8.96 -9.93
N MET A 160 14.46 -9.81 -9.06
CA MET A 160 14.75 -11.26 -9.07
C MET A 160 13.90 -12.02 -10.09
N GLY A 161 12.60 -11.73 -10.18
CA GLY A 161 11.61 -12.27 -11.12
C GLY A 161 11.85 -11.91 -12.58
N GLY A 162 12.24 -10.68 -12.89
CA GLY A 162 12.66 -10.32 -14.26
C GLY A 162 13.96 -10.98 -14.67
N MET A 163 14.81 -11.42 -13.72
CA MET A 163 16.00 -12.23 -14.01
C MET A 163 15.70 -13.73 -14.07
N THR A 164 14.76 -14.23 -13.25
CA THR A 164 14.29 -15.63 -13.34
C THR A 164 13.34 -15.85 -14.52
N GLU A 165 12.49 -14.91 -14.93
CA GLU A 165 11.70 -14.97 -16.18
C GLU A 165 12.62 -15.02 -17.40
N TYR A 166 13.74 -14.30 -17.37
CA TYR A 166 14.79 -14.39 -18.39
C TYR A 166 15.43 -15.79 -18.47
N GLY A 167 15.56 -16.47 -17.31
CA GLY A 167 16.13 -17.82 -17.21
C GLY A 167 15.12 -18.98 -17.33
N THR A 168 13.83 -18.76 -17.03
CA THR A 168 12.82 -19.82 -16.91
C THR A 168 11.88 -19.92 -18.10
N GLN A 169 11.81 -18.91 -18.98
CA GLN A 169 11.12 -19.06 -20.27
C GLN A 169 11.80 -20.07 -21.20
N ARG A 170 12.99 -20.62 -20.85
CA ARG A 170 13.91 -21.24 -21.82
C ARG A 170 14.60 -22.47 -21.24
N THR A 171 13.84 -23.57 -21.21
CA THR A 171 14.29 -24.84 -20.62
C THR A 171 14.96 -25.79 -21.62
N SER A 172 15.30 -25.32 -22.83
CA SER A 172 16.11 -26.10 -23.77
C SER A 172 17.42 -25.39 -24.12
N ASP A 173 18.52 -26.14 -24.24
CA ASP A 173 19.85 -25.65 -24.67
C ASP A 173 19.83 -24.90 -26.02
N SER A 174 18.72 -24.97 -26.77
CA SER A 174 18.47 -24.28 -28.04
C SER A 174 17.73 -22.94 -27.92
N ASP A 175 17.29 -22.54 -26.73
CA ASP A 175 16.38 -21.40 -26.57
C ASP A 175 17.07 -20.09 -26.21
N TRP A 176 18.39 -19.92 -26.17
CA TRP A 176 18.92 -18.54 -26.11
C TRP A 176 18.50 -17.78 -27.39
N VAL A 177 17.46 -16.91 -27.35
CA VAL A 177 17.33 -15.85 -28.37
C VAL A 177 18.62 -15.10 -28.20
N VAL A 178 19.45 -15.22 -29.23
CA VAL A 178 20.44 -14.23 -29.60
C VAL A 178 19.74 -12.89 -29.43
N THR A 179 19.99 -12.17 -28.32
CA THR A 179 19.60 -10.75 -28.22
C THR A 179 20.09 -10.15 -29.49
N THR A 180 19.16 -9.75 -30.36
CA THR A 180 19.58 -9.26 -31.65
C THR A 180 20.39 -8.00 -31.38
N GLU A 181 21.34 -7.68 -32.26
CA GLU A 181 22.08 -6.41 -32.14
C GLU A 181 21.11 -5.21 -32.05
N LYS A 182 19.89 -5.36 -32.59
CA LYS A 182 18.80 -4.41 -32.45
C LYS A 182 18.30 -4.28 -31.00
N ASP A 183 18.05 -5.39 -30.30
CA ASP A 183 17.54 -5.36 -28.91
C ASP A 183 18.56 -4.76 -27.95
N ARG A 184 19.85 -5.08 -28.15
CA ARG A 184 20.96 -4.49 -27.39
C ARG A 184 21.06 -2.98 -27.56
N ARG A 185 20.94 -2.50 -28.82
CA ARG A 185 20.93 -1.07 -29.13
C ARG A 185 19.71 -0.35 -28.57
N SER A 186 18.54 -0.99 -28.59
CA SER A 186 17.32 -0.44 -27.98
C SER A 186 17.50 -0.26 -26.48
N LEU A 187 18.04 -1.27 -25.78
CA LEU A 187 18.27 -1.18 -24.33
C LEU A 187 19.27 -0.08 -23.98
N GLN A 188 20.39 0.01 -24.71
CA GLN A 188 21.36 1.09 -24.56
C GLN A 188 20.72 2.47 -24.76
N ALA A 189 19.98 2.65 -25.85
CA ALA A 189 19.31 3.92 -26.15
C ALA A 189 18.29 4.27 -25.06
N ASN A 190 17.56 3.27 -24.54
CA ASN A 190 16.65 3.45 -23.41
C ASN A 190 17.40 3.88 -22.16
N THR A 191 18.44 3.17 -21.73
CA THR A 191 19.23 3.51 -20.54
C THR A 191 19.76 4.94 -20.61
N VAL A 192 20.32 5.36 -21.76
CA VAL A 192 20.78 6.74 -21.96
C VAL A 192 19.61 7.71 -21.83
N LYS A 193 18.52 7.47 -22.56
CA LYS A 193 17.37 8.38 -22.61
C LYS A 193 16.71 8.55 -21.24
N VAL A 194 16.53 7.48 -20.48
CA VAL A 194 15.89 7.53 -19.17
C VAL A 194 16.77 8.22 -18.13
N THR A 195 18.09 8.02 -18.14
CA THR A 195 19.03 8.75 -17.27
C THR A 195 19.03 10.26 -17.57
N GLU A 196 19.03 10.65 -18.84
CA GLU A 196 18.90 12.07 -19.22
C GLU A 196 17.53 12.66 -18.87
N LEU A 197 16.46 11.86 -18.95
CA LEU A 197 15.13 12.29 -18.52
C LEU A 197 15.10 12.52 -17.01
N MET A 198 15.69 11.63 -16.21
CA MET A 198 15.82 11.81 -14.76
C MET A 198 16.56 13.11 -14.42
N GLU A 199 17.68 13.38 -15.09
CA GLU A 199 18.43 14.63 -14.87
C GLU A 199 17.61 15.87 -15.22
N ARG A 200 16.88 15.84 -16.34
CA ARG A 200 16.17 17.02 -16.86
C ARG A 200 14.81 17.28 -16.20
N GLU A 201 14.08 16.22 -15.88
CA GLU A 201 12.66 16.28 -15.51
C GLU A 201 12.43 16.10 -14.01
N HIS A 202 13.33 15.44 -13.28
CA HIS A 202 13.13 15.18 -11.86
C HIS A 202 13.09 16.47 -11.03
N VAL A 203 12.20 16.51 -10.04
CA VAL A 203 11.91 17.69 -9.22
C VAL A 203 13.14 18.17 -8.43
N SER A 204 13.99 17.25 -7.96
CA SER A 204 15.18 17.56 -7.16
C SER A 204 16.32 18.18 -7.95
N SER A 205 16.25 18.21 -9.29
CA SER A 205 17.34 18.66 -10.16
C SER A 205 18.67 17.94 -9.88
N PRO A 206 18.72 16.60 -9.95
CA PRO A 206 19.95 15.86 -9.70
C PRO A 206 20.99 16.19 -10.78
N ASP A 207 22.26 16.14 -10.44
CA ASP A 207 23.32 16.23 -11.44
C ASP A 207 23.63 14.85 -12.05
N LEU A 208 24.10 14.84 -13.30
CA LEU A 208 24.45 13.61 -14.01
C LEU A 208 25.50 12.78 -13.29
N LYS A 209 26.45 13.41 -12.59
CA LYS A 209 27.50 12.67 -11.88
C LYS A 209 26.90 11.82 -10.78
N SER A 210 26.03 12.39 -9.95
CA SER A 210 25.33 11.65 -8.90
C SER A 210 24.51 10.49 -9.47
N LEU A 211 23.79 10.71 -10.58
CA LEU A 211 23.02 9.64 -11.24
C LEU A 211 23.92 8.52 -11.79
N HIS A 212 25.02 8.90 -12.45
CA HIS A 212 25.99 7.94 -12.98
C HIS A 212 26.64 7.12 -11.86
N GLU A 213 27.06 7.77 -10.77
CA GLU A 213 27.65 7.08 -9.61
C GLU A 213 26.65 6.10 -8.97
N ALA A 214 25.39 6.48 -8.82
CA ALA A 214 24.35 5.61 -8.28
C ALA A 214 24.06 4.39 -9.18
N GLY A 215 23.94 4.60 -10.50
CA GLY A 215 23.77 3.50 -11.44
C GLY A 215 24.96 2.53 -11.41
N ILE A 216 26.18 3.05 -11.34
CA ILE A 216 27.40 2.22 -11.23
C ILE A 216 27.43 1.45 -9.90
N ASP A 217 27.08 2.11 -8.80
CA ASP A 217 26.98 1.47 -7.48
C ASP A 217 26.02 0.28 -7.51
N GLU A 218 24.87 0.41 -8.18
CA GLU A 218 23.89 -0.67 -8.29
C GLU A 218 24.40 -1.83 -9.16
N VAL A 219 25.06 -1.56 -10.29
CA VAL A 219 25.70 -2.62 -11.10
C VAL A 219 26.72 -3.38 -10.26
N VAL A 220 27.60 -2.68 -9.53
CA VAL A 220 28.61 -3.29 -8.67
C VAL A 220 27.96 -4.11 -7.55
N PHE A 221 26.95 -3.54 -6.91
CA PHE A 221 26.22 -4.17 -5.82
C PHE A 221 25.55 -5.46 -6.28
N MET A 222 24.73 -5.39 -7.32
CA MET A 222 24.03 -6.55 -7.89
C MET A 222 25.01 -7.61 -8.37
N SER A 223 26.12 -7.21 -8.98
CA SER A 223 27.17 -8.15 -9.39
C SER A 223 27.78 -8.92 -8.21
N ARG A 224 28.02 -8.24 -7.08
CA ARG A 224 28.53 -8.87 -5.85
C ARG A 224 27.48 -9.81 -5.25
N VAL A 225 26.21 -9.41 -5.24
CA VAL A 225 25.09 -10.24 -4.78
C VAL A 225 24.96 -11.51 -5.62
N MET A 226 24.90 -11.37 -6.95
CA MET A 226 24.79 -12.51 -7.88
C MET A 226 25.96 -13.47 -7.72
N ARG A 227 27.18 -12.93 -7.61
CA ARG A 227 28.37 -13.75 -7.35
C ARG A 227 28.27 -14.51 -6.03
N LYS A 228 27.78 -13.87 -4.96
CA LYS A 228 27.59 -14.51 -3.64
C LYS A 228 26.56 -15.65 -3.73
N ASN A 229 25.54 -15.48 -4.57
CA ASN A 229 24.50 -16.47 -4.83
C ASN A 229 24.91 -17.57 -5.83
N GLY A 230 26.21 -17.71 -6.13
CA GLY A 230 26.73 -18.80 -6.96
C GLY A 230 26.70 -18.55 -8.47
N HIS A 231 26.29 -17.35 -8.93
CA HIS A 231 26.37 -16.99 -10.34
C HIS A 231 27.81 -16.69 -10.76
N ASP A 232 28.19 -17.08 -11.98
CA ASP A 232 29.53 -16.85 -12.52
C ASP A 232 29.71 -15.37 -12.93
N VAL A 233 30.11 -14.53 -11.99
CA VAL A 233 30.41 -13.11 -12.23
C VAL A 233 31.91 -12.87 -12.05
N PRO A 234 32.69 -12.60 -13.12
CA PRO A 234 34.12 -12.39 -13.04
C PRO A 234 34.51 -11.24 -12.10
N LYS A 235 35.59 -11.39 -11.32
CA LYS A 235 36.10 -10.29 -10.46
C LYS A 235 36.50 -9.08 -11.31
N GLN A 236 37.12 -9.34 -12.47
CA GLN A 236 37.58 -8.28 -13.37
C GLN A 236 36.42 -7.44 -13.92
N PHE A 237 35.23 -8.03 -14.08
CA PHE A 237 34.05 -7.28 -14.49
C PHE A 237 33.68 -6.23 -13.43
N ILE A 238 33.57 -6.67 -12.17
CA ILE A 238 33.25 -5.78 -11.03
C ILE A 238 34.32 -4.71 -10.86
N GLU A 239 35.61 -5.09 -10.90
CA GLU A 239 36.73 -4.17 -10.78
C GLU A 239 36.74 -3.11 -11.89
N ARG A 240 36.49 -3.50 -13.15
CA ARG A 240 36.42 -2.57 -14.28
C ARG A 240 35.28 -1.57 -14.12
N ILE A 241 34.10 -2.02 -13.70
CA ILE A 241 32.94 -1.13 -13.44
C ILE A 241 33.27 -0.15 -12.31
N ASP A 242 33.75 -0.66 -11.17
CA ASP A 242 33.97 0.12 -9.93
C ASP A 242 35.14 1.12 -10.04
N THR A 243 36.08 0.90 -10.97
CA THR A 243 37.28 1.73 -11.12
C THR A 243 37.33 2.48 -12.45
N GLU A 244 37.50 1.78 -13.57
CA GLU A 244 37.72 2.39 -14.88
C GLU A 244 36.49 3.13 -15.40
N ILE A 245 35.31 2.53 -15.25
CA ILE A 245 34.04 3.11 -15.74
C ILE A 245 33.54 4.17 -14.77
N ARG A 246 33.65 3.95 -13.45
CA ARG A 246 33.36 4.98 -12.44
C ARG A 246 34.11 6.28 -12.68
N ALA A 247 35.35 6.23 -13.19
CA ALA A 247 36.13 7.43 -13.50
C ALA A 247 35.49 8.33 -14.58
N GLN A 248 34.54 7.81 -15.36
CA GLN A 248 33.81 8.54 -16.40
C GLN A 248 32.50 9.17 -15.88
N ALA A 249 32.13 8.94 -14.62
CA ALA A 249 30.91 9.50 -14.03
C ALA A 249 30.89 11.04 -14.09
N GLY A 250 29.73 11.60 -14.44
CA GLY A 250 29.56 13.04 -14.74
C GLY A 250 30.02 13.49 -16.13
N GLY A 251 30.58 12.58 -16.94
CA GLY A 251 30.85 12.79 -18.37
C GLY A 251 29.62 12.57 -19.25
N ASP A 252 29.86 12.26 -20.51
CA ASP A 252 28.81 11.96 -21.48
C ASP A 252 28.09 10.63 -21.15
N THR A 253 26.77 10.67 -21.06
CA THR A 253 25.97 9.50 -20.67
C THR A 253 26.04 8.40 -21.74
N GLN A 254 26.07 8.74 -23.03
CA GLN A 254 26.17 7.76 -24.11
C GLN A 254 27.51 7.00 -24.03
N GLU A 255 28.64 7.71 -23.86
CA GLU A 255 29.96 7.10 -23.71
C GLU A 255 30.04 6.17 -22.49
N LEU A 256 29.48 6.59 -21.34
CA LEU A 256 29.45 5.78 -20.13
C LEU A 256 28.65 4.49 -20.33
N ILE A 257 27.44 4.60 -20.89
CA ILE A 257 26.57 3.44 -21.14
C ILE A 257 27.21 2.49 -22.17
N GLU A 258 27.88 3.02 -23.19
CA GLU A 258 28.69 2.21 -24.13
C GLU A 258 29.79 1.43 -23.40
N ALA A 259 30.49 2.04 -22.44
CA ALA A 259 31.54 1.37 -21.67
C ALA A 259 30.99 0.26 -20.75
N ILE A 260 29.82 0.48 -20.14
CA ILE A 260 29.11 -0.52 -19.33
C ILE A 260 28.66 -1.69 -20.21
N ASP A 261 28.01 -1.41 -21.34
CA ASP A 261 27.54 -2.41 -22.29
C ASP A 261 28.70 -3.23 -22.91
N GLN A 262 29.85 -2.60 -23.18
CA GLN A 262 31.05 -3.34 -23.59
C GLN A 262 31.56 -4.28 -22.49
N SER A 263 31.43 -3.91 -21.22
CA SER A 263 31.84 -4.75 -20.10
C SER A 263 30.89 -5.94 -19.89
N GLN A 264 29.61 -5.82 -20.29
CA GLN A 264 28.66 -6.94 -20.31
C GLN A 264 29.17 -8.15 -21.11
N GLN A 265 30.05 -7.95 -22.10
CA GLN A 265 30.66 -9.06 -22.86
C GLN A 265 31.50 -10.00 -21.97
N MET A 266 31.99 -9.53 -20.82
CA MET A 266 32.67 -10.39 -19.84
C MET A 266 31.72 -11.34 -19.13
N LEU A 267 30.42 -11.08 -19.19
CA LEU A 267 29.36 -11.94 -18.64
C LEU A 267 28.83 -12.92 -19.70
N ALA A 268 29.42 -12.97 -20.90
CA ALA A 268 29.01 -13.90 -21.94
C ALA A 268 29.24 -15.36 -21.50
N GLY A 269 28.20 -16.19 -21.63
CA GLY A 269 28.23 -17.59 -21.20
C GLY A 269 27.96 -17.81 -19.71
N THR A 270 27.70 -16.75 -18.95
CA THR A 270 27.24 -16.83 -17.56
C THR A 270 25.72 -17.03 -17.50
N SER A 271 25.17 -17.28 -16.32
CA SER A 271 23.73 -17.37 -16.10
C SER A 271 23.02 -16.01 -16.11
N LEU A 272 23.76 -14.89 -16.19
CA LEU A 272 23.16 -13.56 -16.14
C LEU A 272 22.61 -13.15 -17.51
N PRO A 273 21.45 -12.46 -17.55
CA PRO A 273 20.82 -12.10 -18.80
C PRO A 273 21.61 -11.04 -19.57
N PRO A 274 21.59 -11.06 -20.92
CA PRO A 274 21.97 -9.92 -21.73
C PRO A 274 21.26 -8.65 -21.25
N GLY A 275 22.03 -7.59 -20.99
CA GLY A 275 21.49 -6.31 -20.52
C GLY A 275 21.44 -6.14 -19.01
N PHE A 276 21.84 -7.14 -18.22
CA PHE A 276 21.97 -7.05 -16.75
C PHE A 276 22.56 -5.72 -16.28
N SER A 277 23.73 -5.33 -16.82
CA SER A 277 24.43 -4.11 -16.37
C SER A 277 23.67 -2.83 -16.73
N LEU A 278 22.97 -2.81 -17.87
CA LEU A 278 22.24 -1.63 -18.33
C LEU A 278 20.94 -1.42 -17.57
N ARG A 279 20.23 -2.52 -17.24
CA ARG A 279 19.04 -2.50 -16.40
C ARG A 279 19.40 -2.08 -14.97
N SER A 280 20.36 -2.77 -14.35
CA SER A 280 20.84 -2.42 -13.00
C SER A 280 21.33 -0.98 -12.91
N PHE A 281 22.01 -0.46 -13.94
CA PHE A 281 22.40 0.95 -13.96
C PHE A 281 21.19 1.89 -13.96
N GLY A 282 20.22 1.67 -14.85
CA GLY A 282 19.04 2.53 -14.95
C GLY A 282 18.18 2.49 -13.69
N ASP A 283 18.02 1.30 -13.09
CA ASP A 283 17.30 1.11 -11.83
C ASP A 283 18.01 1.78 -10.66
N GLY A 284 19.33 1.66 -10.56
CA GLY A 284 20.15 2.33 -9.54
C GLY A 284 20.09 3.84 -9.64
N ALA A 285 20.16 4.37 -10.87
CA ALA A 285 20.00 5.80 -11.12
C ALA A 285 18.62 6.29 -10.68
N ALA A 286 17.55 5.55 -11.00
CA ALA A 286 16.18 5.88 -10.59
C ALA A 286 16.00 5.84 -9.07
N ALA A 287 16.40 4.74 -8.44
CA ALA A 287 16.25 4.49 -7.00
C ALA A 287 17.04 5.49 -6.12
N SER A 288 18.07 6.12 -6.67
CA SER A 288 18.83 7.16 -5.96
C SER A 288 18.08 8.48 -5.77
N LEU A 289 16.99 8.68 -6.51
CA LEU A 289 16.25 9.94 -6.52
C LEU A 289 15.15 9.97 -5.47
N ASP A 290 14.23 9.01 -5.55
CA ASP A 290 13.17 8.78 -4.57
C ASP A 290 12.55 7.39 -4.79
N LYS A 291 11.65 6.99 -3.89
CA LYS A 291 10.94 5.69 -3.99
C LYS A 291 9.90 5.61 -5.12
N GLN A 292 9.60 6.72 -5.81
CA GLN A 292 8.53 6.79 -6.83
C GLN A 292 9.07 6.93 -8.26
N THR A 293 10.36 7.16 -8.41
CA THR A 293 11.04 7.24 -9.70
C THR A 293 11.50 5.86 -10.11
N SER A 294 11.09 5.42 -11.29
CA SER A 294 11.37 4.07 -11.79
C SER A 294 11.46 4.04 -13.30
N VAL A 295 12.21 3.08 -13.82
CA VAL A 295 12.18 2.71 -15.23
C VAL A 295 11.21 1.55 -15.38
N ILE A 296 10.40 1.58 -16.44
CA ILE A 296 9.58 0.46 -16.89
C ILE A 296 10.27 -0.03 -18.16
N TRP A 297 10.90 -1.20 -18.06
CA TRP A 297 11.65 -1.79 -19.15
C TRP A 297 10.73 -2.50 -20.16
N PRO A 298 11.19 -2.76 -21.40
CA PRO A 298 10.39 -3.40 -22.45
C PRO A 298 9.66 -4.69 -22.05
N ASP A 299 10.30 -5.52 -21.25
CA ASP A 299 9.75 -6.76 -20.70
C ASP A 299 8.66 -6.52 -19.64
N GLU A 300 8.69 -5.38 -18.96
CA GLU A 300 7.73 -4.99 -17.93
C GLU A 300 6.56 -4.16 -18.49
N PHE A 301 6.68 -3.67 -19.73
CA PHE A 301 5.75 -2.71 -20.33
C PHE A 301 4.32 -3.22 -20.36
N ASP A 302 4.10 -4.42 -20.89
CA ASP A 302 2.77 -5.00 -21.00
C ASP A 302 2.11 -5.19 -19.62
N GLN A 303 2.88 -5.62 -18.62
CA GLN A 303 2.40 -5.75 -17.25
C GLN A 303 2.04 -4.38 -16.67
N TYR A 304 2.89 -3.37 -16.89
CA TYR A 304 2.65 -2.01 -16.42
C TYR A 304 1.41 -1.39 -17.08
N THR A 305 1.26 -1.52 -18.40
CA THR A 305 0.08 -1.03 -19.13
C THR A 305 -1.19 -1.71 -18.65
N ARG A 306 -1.14 -3.02 -18.35
CA ARG A 306 -2.27 -3.76 -17.75
C ARG A 306 -2.64 -3.26 -16.35
N MET A 307 -1.68 -2.80 -15.54
CA MET A 307 -1.96 -2.19 -14.23
C MET A 307 -2.56 -0.78 -14.35
N VAL A 308 -2.11 0.00 -15.33
CA VAL A 308 -2.56 1.38 -15.53
C VAL A 308 -3.94 1.45 -16.19
N VAL A 309 -4.22 0.55 -17.14
CA VAL A 309 -5.54 0.42 -17.75
C VAL A 309 -6.42 -0.37 -16.79
N SER A 310 -7.43 0.29 -16.22
CA SER A 310 -8.27 -0.20 -15.11
C SER A 310 -9.21 -1.36 -15.43
N GLU A 311 -8.89 -2.19 -16.42
CA GLU A 311 -9.64 -3.39 -16.77
C GLU A 311 -8.78 -4.61 -16.40
N TYR A 312 -8.78 -4.94 -15.11
CA TYR A 312 -8.19 -6.20 -14.62
C TYR A 312 -8.95 -7.37 -15.26
N ARG A 313 -8.28 -8.15 -16.11
CA ARG A 313 -8.81 -9.41 -16.65
C ARG A 313 -8.28 -10.57 -15.81
N GLY A 314 -9.17 -11.38 -15.27
CA GLY A 314 -8.80 -12.50 -14.43
C GLY A 314 -10.00 -13.37 -14.06
N ILE A 315 -9.81 -14.23 -13.06
CA ILE A 315 -10.94 -14.92 -12.40
C ILE A 315 -11.65 -14.03 -11.38
N GLY A 316 -11.12 -12.86 -11.05
CA GLY A 316 -11.73 -11.96 -10.07
C GLY A 316 -11.73 -12.55 -8.67
N SER A 317 -10.58 -13.03 -8.20
CA SER A 317 -10.37 -13.47 -6.83
C SER A 317 -9.01 -12.99 -6.36
N SER A 318 -8.94 -12.49 -5.11
CA SER A 318 -7.64 -12.39 -4.45
C SER A 318 -7.19 -13.78 -4.05
N VAL A 319 -5.86 -13.94 -3.99
CA VAL A 319 -5.19 -15.20 -3.69
C VAL A 319 -4.28 -14.94 -2.51
N GLY A 320 -4.45 -15.72 -1.45
CA GLY A 320 -3.60 -15.68 -0.25
C GLY A 320 -3.08 -17.06 0.10
N GLN A 321 -2.36 -17.13 1.22
CA GLN A 321 -1.99 -18.38 1.87
C GLN A 321 -2.56 -18.44 3.28
N ASP A 322 -2.98 -19.62 3.72
CA ASP A 322 -3.25 -19.87 5.13
C ASP A 322 -1.96 -20.14 5.92
N ALA A 323 -2.09 -20.33 7.24
CA ALA A 323 -0.97 -20.63 8.13
C ALA A 323 -0.20 -21.92 7.77
N GLN A 324 -0.78 -22.77 6.90
CA GLN A 324 -0.17 -24.00 6.41
C GLN A 324 0.42 -23.85 5.00
N GLY A 325 0.41 -22.63 4.44
CA GLY A 325 0.92 -22.34 3.10
C GLY A 325 0.01 -22.79 1.96
N ARG A 326 -1.24 -23.18 2.24
CA ARG A 326 -2.21 -23.59 1.22
C ARG A 326 -2.82 -22.37 0.56
N ILE A 327 -3.07 -22.45 -0.74
CA ILE A 327 -3.62 -21.34 -1.52
C ILE A 327 -5.10 -21.15 -1.19
N VAL A 328 -5.46 -19.98 -0.67
CA VAL A 328 -6.83 -19.61 -0.30
C VAL A 328 -7.38 -18.55 -1.26
N LEU A 329 -8.60 -18.74 -1.73
CA LEU A 329 -9.31 -17.81 -2.60
C LEU A 329 -10.26 -16.92 -1.81
N ARG A 330 -10.36 -15.65 -2.23
CA ARG A 330 -11.43 -14.73 -1.85
C ARG A 330 -11.99 -14.06 -3.10
N PRO A 331 -13.08 -14.59 -3.67
CA PRO A 331 -13.61 -14.10 -4.93
C PRO A 331 -14.27 -12.73 -4.76
N SER A 332 -13.91 -11.79 -5.64
CA SER A 332 -14.50 -10.46 -5.73
C SER A 332 -16.00 -10.52 -6.06
N ASN A 333 -16.75 -9.57 -5.52
CA ASN A 333 -18.20 -9.48 -5.75
C ASN A 333 -18.52 -9.22 -7.22
N GLY A 334 -19.45 -9.99 -7.78
CA GLY A 334 -19.79 -9.93 -9.20
C GLY A 334 -18.71 -10.45 -10.15
N GLY A 335 -17.55 -10.83 -9.62
CA GLY A 335 -16.41 -11.36 -10.39
C GLY A 335 -16.65 -12.79 -10.91
N PRO A 336 -15.88 -13.25 -11.92
CA PRO A 336 -16.09 -14.55 -12.55
C PRO A 336 -16.01 -15.75 -11.59
N ALA A 337 -15.09 -15.75 -10.63
CA ALA A 337 -14.93 -16.82 -9.65
C ALA A 337 -16.16 -16.96 -8.76
N ARG A 338 -16.70 -15.83 -8.26
CA ARG A 338 -17.92 -15.85 -7.45
C ARG A 338 -19.11 -16.33 -8.26
N LYS A 339 -19.25 -15.88 -9.51
CA LYS A 339 -20.29 -16.35 -10.45
C LYS A 339 -20.21 -17.84 -10.75
N ALA A 340 -19.00 -18.41 -10.72
CA ALA A 340 -18.75 -19.83 -10.95
C ALA A 340 -19.00 -20.70 -9.70
N GLY A 341 -19.23 -20.10 -8.53
CA GLY A 341 -19.53 -20.83 -7.28
C GLY A 341 -18.37 -20.94 -6.29
N ILE A 342 -17.23 -20.28 -6.55
CA ILE A 342 -16.15 -20.15 -5.55
C ILE A 342 -16.68 -19.36 -4.34
N ARG A 343 -16.33 -19.83 -3.15
CA ARG A 343 -16.70 -19.25 -1.85
C ARG A 343 -15.46 -18.61 -1.21
N ASP A 344 -15.68 -17.67 -0.29
CA ASP A 344 -14.57 -17.13 0.50
C ASP A 344 -13.96 -18.22 1.38
N GLY A 345 -12.63 -18.30 1.40
CA GLY A 345 -11.93 -19.32 2.19
C GLY A 345 -11.68 -20.63 1.43
N ASP A 346 -12.18 -20.77 0.20
CA ASP A 346 -11.93 -21.96 -0.61
C ASP A 346 -10.44 -22.20 -0.82
N VAL A 347 -9.99 -23.43 -0.54
CA VAL A 347 -8.59 -23.83 -0.69
C VAL A 347 -8.39 -24.49 -2.03
N VAL A 348 -7.43 -24.02 -2.82
CA VAL A 348 -7.11 -24.60 -4.14
C VAL A 348 -6.30 -25.87 -3.95
N LEU A 349 -6.86 -27.00 -4.38
CA LEU A 349 -6.21 -28.31 -4.37
C LEU A 349 -5.63 -28.70 -5.74
N GLY A 350 -6.26 -28.22 -6.83
CA GLY A 350 -5.98 -28.66 -8.20
C GLY A 350 -6.19 -27.55 -9.22
N LEU A 351 -5.41 -27.58 -10.30
CA LEU A 351 -5.46 -26.60 -11.37
C LEU A 351 -5.42 -27.30 -12.73
N ASP A 352 -6.46 -27.11 -13.54
CA ASP A 352 -6.64 -27.71 -14.87
C ASP A 352 -6.53 -29.24 -14.89
N GLY A 353 -7.07 -29.87 -13.84
CA GLY A 353 -7.03 -31.33 -13.65
C GLY A 353 -5.70 -31.87 -13.12
N SER A 354 -4.71 -31.01 -12.87
CA SER A 354 -3.45 -31.41 -12.22
C SER A 354 -3.55 -31.27 -10.70
N ILE A 355 -3.34 -32.39 -9.99
CA ILE A 355 -3.19 -32.46 -8.52
C ILE A 355 -1.84 -33.07 -8.11
N ASP A 356 -1.03 -33.52 -9.08
CA ASP A 356 0.17 -34.35 -8.84
C ASP A 356 1.37 -33.55 -8.30
N ARG A 357 1.28 -32.22 -8.27
CA ARG A 357 2.30 -31.33 -7.72
C ARG A 357 1.68 -30.12 -7.03
N PRO A 358 2.36 -29.55 -6.01
CA PRO A 358 1.92 -28.31 -5.39
C PRO A 358 1.72 -27.21 -6.43
N ILE A 359 0.57 -26.55 -6.37
CA ILE A 359 0.28 -25.37 -7.17
C ILE A 359 0.93 -24.19 -6.47
N THR A 360 1.59 -23.32 -7.22
CA THR A 360 2.12 -22.07 -6.68
C THR A 360 1.17 -20.92 -7.02
N ILE A 361 1.22 -19.85 -6.22
CA ILE A 361 0.42 -18.64 -6.47
C ILE A 361 0.76 -18.08 -7.85
N GLU A 362 2.04 -18.07 -8.22
CA GLU A 362 2.52 -17.56 -9.50
C GLU A 362 1.93 -18.34 -10.67
N GLU A 363 1.85 -19.67 -10.57
CA GLU A 363 1.25 -20.48 -11.62
C GLU A 363 -0.24 -20.18 -11.77
N LEU A 364 -0.97 -20.07 -10.65
CA LEU A 364 -2.39 -19.74 -10.65
C LEU A 364 -2.64 -18.34 -11.23
N VAL A 365 -1.89 -17.33 -10.78
CA VAL A 365 -1.99 -15.94 -11.28
C VAL A 365 -1.69 -15.89 -12.77
N ARG A 366 -0.58 -16.49 -13.22
CA ARG A 366 -0.19 -16.49 -14.64
C ARG A 366 -1.26 -17.14 -15.52
N LYS A 367 -1.79 -18.30 -15.13
CA LYS A 367 -2.84 -18.99 -15.90
C LYS A 367 -4.19 -18.29 -15.86
N SER A 368 -4.53 -17.66 -14.73
CA SER A 368 -5.82 -16.98 -14.54
C SER A 368 -5.89 -15.61 -15.20
N THR A 369 -4.76 -15.04 -15.61
CA THR A 369 -4.65 -13.71 -16.26
C THR A 369 -4.19 -13.78 -17.73
N ASP A 370 -4.02 -14.99 -18.27
CA ASP A 370 -3.56 -15.23 -19.64
C ASP A 370 -4.60 -14.71 -20.68
N PRO A 371 -4.23 -13.75 -21.56
CA PRO A 371 -5.14 -13.16 -22.53
C PRO A 371 -5.63 -14.15 -23.59
N GLU A 372 -4.86 -15.20 -23.90
CA GLU A 372 -5.22 -16.23 -24.88
C GLU A 372 -6.14 -17.31 -24.28
N ARG A 373 -6.53 -17.14 -23.02
CA ARG A 373 -7.27 -18.13 -22.25
C ARG A 373 -8.62 -17.61 -21.79
N ASP A 374 -9.68 -18.37 -22.07
CA ASP A 374 -11.06 -17.97 -21.74
C ASP A 374 -11.61 -18.61 -20.46
N ARG A 375 -10.99 -19.69 -19.97
CA ARG A 375 -11.47 -20.43 -18.79
C ARG A 375 -10.37 -21.20 -18.08
N ILE A 376 -10.55 -21.43 -16.79
CA ILE A 376 -9.68 -22.25 -15.93
C ILE A 376 -10.53 -23.22 -15.11
N SER A 377 -9.99 -24.38 -14.74
CA SER A 377 -10.65 -25.33 -13.86
C SER A 377 -9.89 -25.41 -12.54
N LEU A 378 -10.56 -25.11 -11.42
CA LEU A 378 -9.98 -25.22 -10.09
C LEU A 378 -10.70 -26.35 -9.33
N LEU A 379 -9.93 -27.29 -8.79
CA LEU A 379 -10.41 -28.17 -7.75
C LEU A 379 -10.24 -27.44 -6.43
N VAL A 380 -11.33 -27.14 -5.75
CA VAL A 380 -11.33 -26.42 -4.47
C VAL A 380 -11.90 -27.28 -3.35
N GLU A 381 -11.43 -27.03 -2.14
CA GLU A 381 -12.01 -27.52 -0.89
C GLU A 381 -12.72 -26.36 -0.18
N HIS A 382 -14.01 -26.52 0.09
CA HIS A 382 -14.80 -25.59 0.87
C HIS A 382 -14.52 -25.75 2.37
N GLU A 383 -14.91 -24.78 3.19
CA GLU A 383 -14.74 -24.84 4.66
C GLU A 383 -15.41 -26.06 5.31
N ASP A 384 -16.48 -26.59 4.72
CA ASP A 384 -17.19 -27.80 5.20
C ASP A 384 -16.49 -29.10 4.77
N GLY A 385 -15.37 -29.02 4.05
CA GLY A 385 -14.59 -30.13 3.54
C GLY A 385 -15.12 -30.74 2.24
N GLU A 386 -16.20 -30.19 1.66
CA GLU A 386 -16.65 -30.60 0.33
C GLU A 386 -15.64 -30.15 -0.74
N GLN A 387 -15.36 -31.04 -1.69
CA GLN A 387 -14.47 -30.74 -2.82
C GLN A 387 -15.27 -30.60 -4.10
N GLU A 388 -15.05 -29.50 -4.82
CA GLU A 388 -15.74 -29.21 -6.06
C GLU A 388 -14.74 -28.83 -7.15
N ASN A 389 -14.96 -29.32 -8.38
CA ASN A 389 -14.21 -28.87 -9.54
C ASN A 389 -14.99 -27.77 -10.26
N VAL A 390 -14.57 -26.52 -10.03
CA VAL A 390 -15.23 -25.32 -10.49
C VAL A 390 -14.57 -24.82 -11.79
N VAL A 391 -15.37 -24.66 -12.84
CA VAL A 391 -14.92 -24.07 -14.10
C VAL A 391 -15.23 -22.58 -14.09
N ILE A 392 -14.19 -21.77 -14.14
CA ILE A 392 -14.29 -20.30 -14.03
C ILE A 392 -13.95 -19.68 -15.38
N GLU A 393 -14.79 -18.77 -15.86
CA GLU A 393 -14.48 -17.95 -17.03
C GLU A 393 -13.44 -16.88 -16.67
N ILE A 394 -12.47 -16.66 -17.54
CA ILE A 394 -11.50 -15.58 -17.38
C ILE A 394 -12.04 -14.37 -18.13
N GLY A 395 -12.24 -13.27 -17.42
CA GLY A 395 -12.91 -12.10 -17.98
C GLY A 395 -12.57 -10.81 -17.24
N PRO A 396 -13.08 -9.67 -17.71
CA PRO A 396 -12.94 -8.40 -17.02
C PRO A 396 -13.58 -8.50 -15.63
N VAL A 397 -12.84 -8.04 -14.63
CA VAL A 397 -13.25 -8.02 -13.22
C VAL A 397 -13.58 -6.59 -12.87
N VAL A 398 -14.85 -6.33 -12.65
CA VAL A 398 -15.33 -5.01 -12.24
C VAL A 398 -15.11 -4.86 -10.74
N THR A 399 -14.21 -3.95 -10.36
CA THR A 399 -14.09 -3.51 -8.96
C THR A 399 -14.96 -2.26 -8.79
N PRO A 400 -15.95 -2.25 -7.88
CA PRO A 400 -16.73 -1.05 -7.60
C PRO A 400 -15.80 0.08 -7.20
N GLN A 401 -15.90 1.24 -7.87
CA GLN A 401 -15.07 2.39 -7.50
C GLN A 401 -15.44 2.94 -6.11
N ILE A 402 -16.69 2.73 -5.70
CA ILE A 402 -17.26 3.20 -4.44
C ILE A 402 -18.16 2.11 -3.87
N THR A 403 -18.03 1.88 -2.56
CA THR A 403 -18.83 0.94 -1.78
C THR A 403 -19.59 1.66 -0.67
N GLY A 404 -20.73 1.10 -0.27
CA GLY A 404 -21.54 1.60 0.85
C GLY A 404 -21.16 0.96 2.18
N TRP A 405 -21.99 1.16 3.21
CA TRP A 405 -21.73 0.63 4.56
C TRP A 405 -21.68 -0.89 4.57
N LYS A 406 -22.65 -1.53 3.90
CA LYS A 406 -22.83 -2.97 3.89
C LYS A 406 -23.45 -3.40 2.57
N GLN A 407 -22.90 -4.40 1.89
CA GLN A 407 -23.57 -5.00 0.74
C GLN A 407 -24.78 -5.76 1.24
N VAL A 408 -25.98 -5.58 0.66
CA VAL A 408 -27.23 -6.20 1.13
C VAL A 408 -27.91 -7.10 0.10
N ASP A 409 -27.56 -6.94 -1.17
CA ASP A 409 -28.11 -7.75 -2.26
C ASP A 409 -27.12 -7.78 -3.45
N ILE A 410 -27.45 -8.54 -4.50
CA ILE A 410 -26.86 -8.47 -5.84
C ILE A 410 -28.00 -8.27 -6.84
N ASN A 411 -27.89 -7.28 -7.71
CA ASN A 411 -28.91 -7.00 -8.70
C ASN A 411 -28.91 -8.02 -9.85
N SER A 412 -29.88 -7.92 -10.77
CA SER A 412 -30.02 -8.83 -11.91
C SER A 412 -28.81 -8.88 -12.86
N ASP A 413 -27.98 -7.84 -12.85
CA ASP A 413 -26.78 -7.73 -13.68
C ASP A 413 -25.53 -8.30 -12.98
N GLY A 414 -25.69 -8.79 -11.74
CA GLY A 414 -24.62 -9.35 -10.93
C GLY A 414 -23.78 -8.30 -10.21
N GLU A 415 -24.29 -7.07 -10.08
CA GLU A 415 -23.62 -5.98 -9.37
C GLU A 415 -24.07 -5.91 -7.90
N PRO A 416 -23.16 -5.55 -6.97
CA PRO A 416 -23.49 -5.45 -5.56
C PRO A 416 -24.46 -4.28 -5.29
N VAL A 417 -25.50 -4.55 -4.50
CA VAL A 417 -26.41 -3.54 -3.96
C VAL A 417 -25.95 -3.21 -2.54
N TRP A 418 -25.76 -1.94 -2.26
CA TRP A 418 -25.24 -1.45 -0.99
C TRP A 418 -26.33 -0.77 -0.17
N SER A 419 -26.30 -0.99 1.14
CA SER A 419 -26.87 -0.08 2.15
C SER A 419 -25.94 1.10 2.30
N TRP A 420 -26.45 2.30 2.15
CA TRP A 420 -25.67 3.54 2.15
C TRP A 420 -25.75 4.29 3.48
N LEU A 421 -26.72 3.99 4.34
CA LEU A 421 -26.78 4.51 5.70
C LEU A 421 -26.10 3.57 6.71
N ALA A 422 -25.11 4.08 7.45
CA ALA A 422 -24.50 3.35 8.57
C ALA A 422 -25.30 3.53 9.87
N ASP A 423 -26.01 4.64 10.02
CA ASP A 423 -27.02 4.83 11.06
C ASP A 423 -28.31 5.38 10.43
N PRO A 424 -29.27 4.51 10.06
CA PRO A 424 -30.53 4.93 9.47
C PRO A 424 -31.35 5.87 10.36
N SER A 425 -31.27 5.70 11.69
CA SER A 425 -32.16 6.38 12.63
C SER A 425 -31.91 7.88 12.77
N ILE A 426 -30.68 8.31 12.49
CA ILE A 426 -30.30 9.73 12.38
C ILE A 426 -29.73 10.05 10.99
N ARG A 427 -29.93 9.14 10.02
CA ARG A 427 -29.60 9.29 8.60
C ARG A 427 -28.14 9.69 8.37
N ILE A 428 -27.21 8.97 9.01
CA ILE A 428 -25.77 9.09 8.73
C ILE A 428 -25.44 8.22 7.52
N ALA A 429 -24.96 8.85 6.45
CA ALA A 429 -24.48 8.18 5.26
C ALA A 429 -23.07 7.63 5.45
N TYR A 430 -22.71 6.59 4.71
CA TYR A 430 -21.38 6.02 4.64
C TYR A 430 -20.99 5.81 3.19
N VAL A 431 -19.80 6.29 2.83
CA VAL A 431 -19.25 6.15 1.50
C VAL A 431 -17.78 5.77 1.60
N LYS A 432 -17.38 4.71 0.88
CA LYS A 432 -15.99 4.25 0.81
C LYS A 432 -15.50 4.20 -0.65
N PRO A 433 -14.75 5.21 -1.11
CA PRO A 433 -14.02 5.12 -2.36
C PRO A 433 -12.87 4.11 -2.27
N ASP A 434 -12.77 3.20 -3.24
CA ASP A 434 -11.66 2.23 -3.37
C ASP A 434 -10.42 2.85 -4.02
N GLY A 435 -10.62 3.92 -4.80
CA GLY A 435 -9.56 4.69 -5.44
C GLY A 435 -10.11 5.86 -6.24
N PHE A 436 -9.24 6.80 -6.59
CA PHE A 436 -9.61 8.00 -7.35
C PHE A 436 -9.41 7.75 -8.85
N ARG A 437 -10.28 6.94 -9.44
CA ARG A 437 -10.21 6.54 -10.87
C ARG A 437 -11.07 7.45 -11.75
N ALA A 438 -10.84 7.44 -13.07
CA ALA A 438 -11.67 8.17 -14.00
C ALA A 438 -13.15 7.76 -13.87
N GLY A 439 -14.06 8.74 -13.81
CA GLY A 439 -15.48 8.52 -13.55
C GLY A 439 -15.86 8.36 -12.07
N GLY A 440 -14.89 8.41 -11.14
CA GLY A 440 -15.14 8.30 -9.70
C GLY A 440 -16.00 9.44 -9.14
N ASP A 441 -15.93 10.62 -9.75
CA ASP A 441 -16.81 11.76 -9.45
C ASP A 441 -18.29 11.43 -9.74
N ILE A 442 -18.56 10.74 -10.85
CA ILE A 442 -19.90 10.29 -11.22
C ILE A 442 -20.36 9.19 -10.26
N ALA A 443 -19.50 8.22 -9.97
CA ALA A 443 -19.78 7.15 -9.03
C ALA A 443 -20.13 7.71 -7.64
N LEU A 444 -19.42 8.74 -7.19
CA LEU A 444 -19.64 9.37 -5.88
C LEU A 444 -21.00 10.07 -5.82
N ARG A 445 -21.34 10.81 -6.88
CA ARG A 445 -22.66 11.45 -6.97
C ARG A 445 -23.79 10.43 -6.98
N LEU A 446 -23.60 9.28 -7.65
CA LEU A 446 -24.57 8.20 -7.64
C LEU A 446 -24.72 7.56 -6.25
N ALA A 447 -23.60 7.32 -5.56
CA ALA A 447 -23.60 6.84 -4.17
C ALA A 447 -24.37 7.79 -3.24
N LEU A 448 -24.10 9.10 -3.34
CA LEU A 448 -24.80 10.12 -2.56
C LEU A 448 -26.30 10.21 -2.88
N GLN A 449 -26.68 10.05 -4.16
CA GLN A 449 -28.09 9.99 -4.56
C GLN A 449 -28.80 8.78 -3.94
N ASN A 450 -28.14 7.62 -3.92
CA ASN A 450 -28.69 6.42 -3.29
C ASN A 450 -28.81 6.59 -1.76
N ALA A 451 -27.78 7.12 -1.11
CA ALA A 451 -27.81 7.46 0.32
C ALA A 451 -28.95 8.44 0.66
N GLN A 452 -29.15 9.45 -0.19
CA GLN A 452 -30.21 10.44 -0.01
C GLN A 452 -31.60 9.83 -0.20
N LYS A 453 -31.74 8.83 -1.07
CA LYS A 453 -32.97 8.08 -1.25
C LYS A 453 -33.28 7.22 -0.02
N GLU A 454 -32.30 6.47 0.51
CA GLU A 454 -32.47 5.72 1.75
C GLU A 454 -32.85 6.65 2.92
N ALA A 455 -32.21 7.81 3.03
CA ALA A 455 -32.54 8.80 4.06
C ALA A 455 -33.98 9.32 3.96
N GLN A 456 -34.53 9.43 2.75
CA GLN A 456 -35.93 9.82 2.50
C GLN A 456 -36.91 8.72 2.91
N GLU A 457 -36.54 7.45 2.70
CA GLU A 457 -37.31 6.30 3.17
C GLU A 457 -37.36 6.25 4.70
N GLU A 458 -36.27 6.68 5.37
CA GLU A 458 -36.19 6.91 6.83
C GLU A 458 -36.78 8.27 7.28
N GLY A 459 -37.51 8.97 6.40
CA GLY A 459 -38.32 10.14 6.74
C GLY A 459 -37.59 11.49 6.73
N GLY A 460 -36.40 11.60 6.12
CA GLY A 460 -35.68 12.86 6.07
C GLY A 460 -34.61 12.97 4.98
N ARG A 461 -33.56 13.75 5.25
CA ARG A 461 -32.36 13.84 4.42
C ARG A 461 -31.14 13.37 5.19
N ILE A 462 -30.02 13.18 4.50
CA ILE A 462 -28.74 12.89 5.16
C ILE A 462 -28.43 14.04 6.12
N GLU A 463 -28.12 13.70 7.38
CA GLU A 463 -27.77 14.69 8.42
C GLU A 463 -26.27 14.68 8.75
N GLY A 464 -25.53 13.66 8.33
CA GLY A 464 -24.09 13.57 8.49
C GLY A 464 -23.51 12.43 7.65
N MET A 465 -22.20 12.38 7.53
CA MET A 465 -21.55 11.35 6.71
C MET A 465 -20.21 10.87 7.26
N VAL A 466 -19.96 9.58 7.05
CA VAL A 466 -18.64 8.95 7.17
C VAL A 466 -18.05 8.77 5.76
N LEU A 467 -16.87 9.34 5.52
CA LEU A 467 -16.06 9.10 4.33
C LEU A 467 -14.88 8.20 4.71
N ASP A 468 -14.96 6.92 4.35
CA ASP A 468 -13.92 5.95 4.68
C ASP A 468 -12.84 5.90 3.58
N LEU A 469 -11.65 6.43 3.88
CA LEU A 469 -10.47 6.42 3.00
C LEU A 469 -9.41 5.39 3.45
N ARG A 470 -9.72 4.53 4.43
CA ARG A 470 -8.81 3.47 4.92
C ARG A 470 -8.45 2.51 3.78
N GLY A 471 -7.18 2.20 3.62
CA GLY A 471 -6.67 1.34 2.54
C GLY A 471 -6.74 1.94 1.14
N ASN A 472 -7.14 3.20 0.96
CA ASN A 472 -7.25 3.82 -0.36
C ASN A 472 -5.91 4.43 -0.82
N PRO A 473 -5.25 3.87 -1.85
CA PRO A 473 -3.90 4.29 -2.28
C PRO A 473 -3.88 5.61 -3.06
N GLY A 474 -5.04 6.25 -3.25
CA GLY A 474 -5.21 7.49 -3.97
C GLY A 474 -5.61 7.28 -5.42
N GLY A 475 -5.01 8.07 -6.33
CA GLY A 475 -5.32 8.05 -7.76
C GLY A 475 -5.27 9.45 -8.38
N HIS A 476 -6.16 9.71 -9.33
CA HIS A 476 -6.23 10.97 -10.05
C HIS A 476 -6.61 12.13 -9.14
N VAL A 477 -5.67 13.06 -8.96
CA VAL A 477 -5.83 14.30 -8.19
C VAL A 477 -7.04 15.13 -8.63
N TYR A 478 -7.42 15.10 -9.91
CA TYR A 478 -8.62 15.78 -10.39
C TYR A 478 -9.89 15.28 -9.68
N VAL A 479 -10.05 13.96 -9.55
CA VAL A 479 -11.21 13.35 -8.87
C VAL A 479 -11.21 13.70 -7.38
N ALA A 480 -10.03 13.81 -6.77
CA ALA A 480 -9.86 14.27 -5.39
C ALA A 480 -10.38 15.71 -5.21
N VAL A 481 -10.03 16.62 -6.14
CA VAL A 481 -10.52 18.01 -6.13
C VAL A 481 -12.04 18.06 -6.35
N GLU A 482 -12.59 17.24 -7.23
CA GLU A 482 -14.04 17.16 -7.44
C GLU A 482 -14.79 16.65 -6.21
N LEU A 483 -14.20 15.72 -5.45
CA LEU A 483 -14.74 15.31 -4.16
C LEU A 483 -14.71 16.50 -3.18
N CYS A 484 -13.60 17.22 -3.07
CA CYS A 484 -13.54 18.41 -2.22
C CYS A 484 -14.59 19.47 -2.62
N ASN A 485 -14.84 19.68 -3.92
CA ASN A 485 -15.86 20.60 -4.42
C ASN A 485 -17.28 20.31 -3.89
N LEU A 486 -17.56 19.08 -3.44
CA LEU A 486 -18.85 18.75 -2.82
C LEU A 486 -19.01 19.39 -1.45
N PHE A 487 -17.94 19.53 -0.66
CA PHE A 487 -18.01 19.97 0.73
C PHE A 487 -17.60 21.44 0.93
N MET A 488 -16.88 22.03 -0.01
CA MET A 488 -16.43 23.42 0.11
C MET A 488 -16.76 24.23 -1.13
N GLY A 489 -17.36 25.40 -0.90
CA GLY A 489 -17.73 26.35 -1.95
C GLY A 489 -16.55 27.14 -2.50
N TRP A 490 -15.52 27.42 -1.70
CA TRP A 490 -14.32 28.12 -2.16
C TRP A 490 -13.12 27.81 -1.25
N GLY A 491 -11.91 27.87 -1.80
CA GLY A 491 -10.70 27.64 -1.03
C GLY A 491 -9.52 27.24 -1.91
N LYS A 492 -8.38 26.96 -1.27
CA LYS A 492 -7.22 26.37 -1.93
C LYS A 492 -7.32 24.86 -1.74
N ALA A 493 -7.18 24.10 -2.82
CA ALA A 493 -7.12 22.64 -2.74
C ALA A 493 -5.69 22.24 -2.37
N PHE A 494 -4.75 22.36 -3.31
CA PHE A 494 -3.35 22.03 -3.02
C PHE A 494 -2.40 22.98 -3.75
N GLU A 495 -1.19 23.10 -3.25
CA GLU A 495 -0.08 23.75 -3.93
C GLU A 495 0.89 22.69 -4.42
N SER A 496 1.11 22.63 -5.72
CA SER A 496 2.20 21.84 -6.30
C SER A 496 3.44 22.71 -6.49
N ARG A 497 4.60 22.17 -6.15
CA ARG A 497 5.91 22.79 -6.38
C ARG A 497 6.74 21.87 -7.25
N GLY A 498 6.96 22.29 -8.49
CA GLY A 498 7.80 21.57 -9.44
C GLY A 498 9.25 22.06 -9.43
N ARG A 499 10.06 21.45 -10.30
CA ARG A 499 11.51 21.71 -10.44
C ARG A 499 11.90 23.19 -10.49
N SER A 500 11.15 24.02 -11.23
CA SER A 500 11.46 25.45 -11.40
C SER A 500 11.30 26.30 -10.13
N GLY A 501 10.84 25.70 -9.02
CA GLY A 501 10.46 26.40 -7.80
C GLY A 501 9.15 27.18 -7.93
N ARG A 502 8.59 27.31 -9.14
CA ARG A 502 7.27 27.89 -9.35
C ARG A 502 6.22 26.99 -8.72
N THR A 503 5.33 27.62 -7.97
CA THR A 503 4.21 26.97 -7.34
C THR A 503 2.98 27.14 -8.22
N LYS A 504 2.18 26.07 -8.33
CA LYS A 504 0.86 26.10 -8.94
C LYS A 504 -0.15 25.75 -7.87
N ILE A 505 -1.04 26.69 -7.59
CA ILE A 505 -2.12 26.52 -6.62
C ILE A 505 -3.36 26.08 -7.38
N GLU A 506 -3.81 24.87 -7.11
CA GLU A 506 -5.14 24.41 -7.50
C GLU A 506 -6.17 24.86 -6.46
N ARG A 507 -7.38 25.12 -6.94
CA ARG A 507 -8.48 25.63 -6.11
C ARG A 507 -9.72 24.82 -6.38
N VAL A 508 -10.53 24.64 -5.34
CA VAL A 508 -11.92 24.27 -5.52
C VAL A 508 -12.67 25.41 -6.23
N ASN A 509 -13.57 25.05 -7.14
CA ASN A 509 -14.16 25.99 -8.09
C ASN A 509 -15.69 25.84 -8.15
N THR A 510 -16.32 25.95 -7.00
CA THR A 510 -17.76 26.08 -6.88
C THR A 510 -18.10 27.48 -6.31
N ARG A 511 -19.38 27.85 -6.25
CA ARG A 511 -19.80 29.01 -5.44
C ARG A 511 -20.22 28.57 -4.05
N HIS A 512 -20.80 27.36 -4.00
CA HIS A 512 -21.24 26.63 -2.82
C HIS A 512 -21.05 25.14 -3.10
N GLY A 513 -20.62 24.38 -2.09
CA GLY A 513 -20.58 22.92 -2.15
C GLY A 513 -21.99 22.34 -1.92
N GLU A 514 -22.31 21.21 -2.57
CA GLU A 514 -23.60 20.52 -2.40
C GLU A 514 -23.83 20.01 -0.97
N LEU A 515 -22.75 19.68 -0.28
CA LEU A 515 -22.67 19.15 1.07
C LEU A 515 -21.97 20.13 2.02
N GLU A 516 -21.85 21.40 1.64
CA GLU A 516 -21.20 22.42 2.46
C GLU A 516 -21.90 22.58 3.81
N GLY A 517 -21.13 22.43 4.90
CA GLY A 517 -21.64 22.48 6.28
C GLY A 517 -22.27 21.18 6.79
N MET A 518 -22.25 20.09 6.02
CA MET A 518 -22.68 18.78 6.52
C MET A 518 -21.64 18.21 7.49
N PRO A 519 -22.03 17.77 8.70
CA PRO A 519 -21.13 17.05 9.61
C PRO A 519 -20.45 15.87 8.91
N LEU A 520 -19.12 15.91 8.86
CA LEU A 520 -18.30 14.92 8.15
C LEU A 520 -17.22 14.36 9.06
N VAL A 521 -17.15 13.02 9.12
CA VAL A 521 -16.02 12.29 9.67
C VAL A 521 -15.30 11.54 8.55
N ILE A 522 -13.98 11.69 8.47
CA ILE A 522 -13.13 10.98 7.50
C ILE A 522 -12.32 9.91 8.24
N LEU A 523 -12.39 8.66 7.78
CA LEU A 523 -11.59 7.56 8.34
C LEU A 523 -10.32 7.37 7.51
N VAL A 524 -9.16 7.28 8.16
CA VAL A 524 -7.86 7.14 7.51
C VAL A 524 -6.98 6.08 8.20
N ASP A 525 -6.03 5.53 7.46
CA ASP A 525 -4.97 4.66 7.97
C ASP A 525 -3.67 4.84 7.15
N ASP A 526 -2.62 4.07 7.46
CA ASP A 526 -1.36 4.10 6.69
C ASP A 526 -1.52 3.57 5.24
N GLY A 527 -2.66 2.99 4.89
CA GLY A 527 -3.03 2.67 3.51
C GLY A 527 -3.64 3.85 2.75
N SER A 528 -4.11 4.89 3.45
CA SER A 528 -4.58 6.14 2.86
C SER A 528 -3.41 6.94 2.28
N ALA A 529 -3.32 7.04 0.95
CA ALA A 529 -2.18 7.70 0.30
C ALA A 529 -2.59 8.68 -0.82
N SER A 530 -1.69 9.60 -1.15
CA SER A 530 -1.80 10.45 -2.33
C SER A 530 -3.11 11.27 -2.37
N ALA A 531 -3.98 11.06 -3.37
CA ALA A 531 -5.28 11.72 -3.48
C ALA A 531 -6.15 11.59 -2.21
N SER A 532 -6.07 10.49 -1.47
CA SER A 532 -6.76 10.31 -0.19
C SER A 532 -6.28 11.33 0.85
N GLU A 533 -4.97 11.58 0.89
CA GLU A 533 -4.35 12.54 1.81
C GLU A 533 -4.62 13.98 1.40
N LEU A 534 -4.78 14.23 0.09
CA LEU A 534 -5.27 15.51 -0.40
C LEU A 534 -6.69 15.75 0.11
N VAL A 535 -7.61 14.80 -0.08
CA VAL A 535 -8.98 14.94 0.40
C VAL A 535 -9.04 15.15 1.91
N SER A 536 -8.42 14.26 2.69
CA SER A 536 -8.46 14.35 4.14
C SER A 536 -7.78 15.62 4.66
N GLY A 537 -6.60 15.97 4.14
CA GLY A 537 -5.87 17.17 4.55
C GLY A 537 -6.58 18.47 4.19
N VAL A 538 -7.14 18.57 2.97
CA VAL A 538 -7.88 19.77 2.53
C VAL A 538 -9.17 19.94 3.31
N LEU A 539 -9.94 18.87 3.49
CA LEU A 539 -11.21 18.94 4.21
C LEU A 539 -11.00 19.13 5.71
N ARG A 540 -9.99 18.52 6.32
CA ARG A 540 -9.59 18.82 7.70
C ARG A 540 -9.18 20.28 7.90
N ALA A 541 -8.55 20.88 6.90
CA ALA A 541 -8.20 22.31 6.94
C ALA A 541 -9.39 23.23 6.70
N SER A 542 -10.48 22.72 6.12
CA SER A 542 -11.78 23.41 6.11
C SER A 542 -12.46 23.23 7.47
N GLU A 543 -13.18 24.26 7.92
CA GLU A 543 -13.88 24.18 9.20
C GLU A 543 -14.93 23.06 9.13
N ASP A 544 -15.07 22.32 10.24
CA ASP A 544 -16.18 21.40 10.49
C ASP A 544 -16.06 19.94 10.00
N VAL A 545 -14.83 19.45 9.82
CA VAL A 545 -14.53 18.05 9.49
C VAL A 545 -13.66 17.42 10.58
N LEU A 546 -13.92 16.16 10.91
CA LEU A 546 -13.12 15.39 11.86
C LEU A 546 -12.42 14.22 11.16
N VAL A 547 -11.12 14.03 11.40
CA VAL A 547 -10.35 12.90 10.87
C VAL A 547 -10.06 11.89 11.98
N LEU A 548 -10.40 10.62 11.78
CA LEU A 548 -10.21 9.54 12.74
C LEU A 548 -9.38 8.39 12.16
N GLY A 549 -8.59 7.71 12.98
CA GLY A 549 -7.87 6.49 12.59
C GLY A 549 -6.37 6.59 12.84
N GLU A 550 -5.56 6.14 11.88
CA GLU A 550 -4.09 6.21 11.97
C GLU A 550 -3.52 7.25 11.00
N ARG A 551 -2.28 7.71 11.26
CA ARG A 551 -1.58 8.63 10.35
C ARG A 551 -1.51 8.03 8.95
N THR A 552 -1.74 8.87 7.95
CA THR A 552 -1.71 8.47 6.54
C THR A 552 -0.29 8.19 6.01
N TYR A 553 -0.22 7.60 4.82
CA TYR A 553 1.02 7.11 4.22
C TYR A 553 2.09 8.20 3.95
N GLY A 554 1.74 9.43 3.65
CA GLY A 554 2.68 10.50 3.30
C GLY A 554 3.30 10.35 1.91
N LYS A 555 2.48 10.12 0.89
CA LYS A 555 2.89 10.16 -0.52
C LYS A 555 2.50 11.50 -1.13
N GLY A 556 3.37 12.49 -0.99
CA GLY A 556 3.16 13.85 -1.48
C GLY A 556 3.72 14.15 -2.87
N SER A 557 4.19 13.14 -3.61
CA SER A 557 4.83 13.30 -4.92
C SER A 557 3.86 13.17 -6.10
N VAL A 558 4.17 13.89 -7.17
CA VAL A 558 3.51 13.80 -8.48
C VAL A 558 4.48 13.19 -9.48
N GLN A 559 4.07 12.11 -10.15
CA GLN A 559 4.87 11.46 -11.18
C GLN A 559 4.38 11.82 -12.59
N THR A 560 5.33 12.08 -13.48
CA THR A 560 5.10 12.18 -14.92
C THR A 560 5.70 10.95 -15.61
N ILE A 561 4.99 10.39 -16.58
CA ILE A 561 5.46 9.29 -17.41
C ILE A 561 6.08 9.88 -18.67
N HIS A 562 7.32 9.50 -18.96
CA HIS A 562 8.04 9.90 -20.17
C HIS A 562 8.37 8.66 -21.00
N PRO A 563 8.20 8.70 -22.33
CA PRO A 563 8.66 7.61 -23.19
C PRO A 563 10.20 7.54 -23.19
N GLY A 564 10.72 6.32 -23.23
CA GLY A 564 12.12 6.00 -23.46
C GLY A 564 12.53 6.27 -24.91
N ALA A 565 13.61 5.62 -25.35
CA ALA A 565 14.02 5.67 -26.75
C ALA A 565 13.17 4.76 -27.65
N THR A 566 12.53 3.74 -27.06
CA THR A 566 11.56 2.85 -27.72
C THR A 566 10.17 3.01 -27.12
N ASP A 567 9.14 2.60 -27.89
CA ASP A 567 7.73 2.74 -27.51
C ASP A 567 7.33 1.86 -26.32
N ASP A 568 8.10 0.82 -26.03
CA ASP A 568 7.92 -0.15 -24.96
C ASP A 568 8.77 0.17 -23.71
N CYS A 569 9.43 1.31 -23.63
CA CYS A 569 10.15 1.72 -22.43
C CYS A 569 9.59 3.04 -21.90
N LEU A 570 9.40 3.15 -20.58
CA LEU A 570 8.92 4.36 -19.92
C LEU A 570 9.81 4.73 -18.73
N ALA A 571 9.97 6.03 -18.49
CA ALA A 571 10.51 6.57 -17.25
C ALA A 571 9.38 7.26 -16.47
N ARG A 572 9.06 6.73 -15.30
CA ARG A 572 8.18 7.38 -14.34
C ARG A 572 9.03 8.23 -13.41
N ILE A 573 8.85 9.55 -13.43
CA ILE A 573 9.74 10.51 -12.78
C ILE A 573 8.92 11.43 -11.87
N THR A 574 9.35 11.62 -10.63
CA THR A 574 8.74 12.62 -9.76
C THR A 574 9.04 14.04 -10.25
N SER A 575 7.99 14.75 -10.65
CA SER A 575 8.07 16.07 -11.30
C SER A 575 7.64 17.23 -10.39
N ALA A 576 6.89 16.95 -9.32
CA ALA A 576 6.49 17.93 -8.32
C ALA A 576 6.16 17.28 -6.96
N TRP A 577 6.11 18.11 -5.93
CA TRP A 577 5.55 17.78 -4.62
C TRP A 577 4.27 18.59 -4.39
N TYR A 578 3.23 17.99 -3.85
CA TYR A 578 2.04 18.70 -3.42
C TYR A 578 2.04 18.95 -1.91
N MET A 579 1.44 20.07 -1.54
CA MET A 579 1.23 20.50 -0.18
C MET A 579 -0.24 20.81 0.01
N VAL A 580 -0.77 20.50 1.19
CA VAL A 580 -2.15 20.83 1.58
C VAL A 580 -2.16 22.05 2.51
N PRO A 581 -3.28 22.77 2.64
CA PRO A 581 -3.41 23.87 3.58
C PRO A 581 -3.27 23.35 5.02
N LYS A 582 -2.59 24.10 5.90
CA LYS A 582 -2.57 23.76 7.33
C LYS A 582 -3.94 24.00 7.98
N PRO A 583 -4.39 23.15 8.92
CA PRO A 583 -5.56 23.43 9.76
C PRO A 583 -5.42 24.77 10.50
N MET A 584 -6.49 25.57 10.54
CA MET A 584 -6.47 26.89 11.17
C MET A 584 -6.66 26.80 12.68
N THR A 585 -5.88 27.55 13.47
CA THR A 585 -6.15 27.77 14.91
C THR A 585 -6.49 29.25 15.18
N GLY A 586 -7.68 29.54 15.73
CA GLY A 586 -8.06 30.86 16.28
C GLY A 586 -8.87 31.84 15.40
N ARG A 587 -9.39 32.92 16.02
CA ARG A 587 -10.43 33.85 15.50
C ARG A 587 -10.03 34.83 14.36
N ARG A 588 -8.79 34.85 13.88
CA ARG A 588 -8.38 35.73 12.75
C ARG A 588 -8.03 34.90 11.51
N LYS A 589 -9.08 34.54 10.78
CA LYS A 589 -9.06 33.73 9.56
C LYS A 589 -8.48 34.49 8.36
N MET A 590 -7.15 34.54 8.25
CA MET A 590 -6.43 34.78 6.99
C MET A 590 -5.34 33.72 6.82
N PHE A 591 -5.53 32.81 5.85
CA PHE A 591 -4.67 31.68 5.47
C PHE A 591 -3.37 32.10 4.79
N GLU A 592 -2.18 31.61 5.19
CA GLU A 592 -0.98 31.63 4.33
C GLU A 592 0.05 30.48 4.52
N SER A 593 -0.21 29.39 5.25
CA SER A 593 0.75 28.28 5.37
C SER A 593 0.29 26.97 4.73
N TRP A 594 1.25 26.27 4.12
CA TRP A 594 1.12 24.98 3.47
C TRP A 594 1.94 23.94 4.25
N GLU A 595 1.52 22.68 4.21
CA GLU A 595 2.29 21.56 4.74
C GLU A 595 2.57 20.50 3.70
N TYR A 596 3.77 19.96 3.74
CA TYR A 596 4.13 18.82 2.90
C TYR A 596 3.48 17.58 3.45
N ILE A 597 2.78 16.87 2.57
CA ILE A 597 2.30 15.52 2.86
C ILE A 597 3.45 14.51 2.76
N ASP A 598 4.44 14.76 1.89
CA ASP A 598 5.47 13.77 1.61
C ASP A 598 6.41 13.54 2.79
N ARG A 599 6.59 12.27 3.17
CA ARG A 599 7.47 11.85 4.27
C ARG A 599 8.94 12.16 4.05
N GLU A 600 9.40 12.26 2.81
CA GLU A 600 10.78 12.65 2.51
C GLU A 600 10.98 14.17 2.67
N MET A 601 9.93 14.96 2.41
CA MET A 601 9.97 16.42 2.51
C MET A 601 9.69 16.95 3.92
N ALA A 602 8.91 16.22 4.72
CA ALA A 602 8.60 16.54 6.12
C ALA A 602 8.74 15.32 7.05
N PRO A 603 9.96 14.79 7.30
CA PRO A 603 10.16 13.54 8.04
C PRO A 603 9.64 13.51 9.49
N SER A 604 9.36 14.67 10.07
CA SER A 604 8.83 14.79 11.44
C SER A 604 7.34 15.14 11.49
N ASP A 605 6.73 15.46 10.34
CA ASP A 605 5.38 16.04 10.25
C ASP A 605 4.76 15.75 8.87
N TRP A 606 4.75 14.47 8.48
CA TRP A 606 4.25 14.00 7.18
C TRP A 606 2.83 13.46 7.27
N GLY A 607 2.22 13.29 6.10
CA GLY A 607 0.87 12.76 6.00
C GLY A 607 -0.15 13.70 6.63
N VAL A 608 -1.33 13.15 6.89
CA VAL A 608 -2.41 13.78 7.63
C VAL A 608 -2.49 13.08 8.97
N GLU A 609 -2.22 13.84 10.03
CA GLU A 609 -2.44 13.37 11.39
C GLU A 609 -3.95 13.33 11.68
N PRO A 610 -4.49 12.22 12.19
CA PRO A 610 -5.88 12.18 12.63
C PRO A 610 -6.09 13.10 13.84
N ASP A 611 -7.30 13.63 13.98
CA ASP A 611 -7.70 14.44 15.14
C ASP A 611 -7.93 13.57 16.38
N VAL A 612 -8.39 12.32 16.21
CA VAL A 612 -8.36 11.30 17.25
C VAL A 612 -7.74 10.03 16.69
N TRP A 613 -6.68 9.59 17.36
CA TRP A 613 -5.92 8.43 16.93
C TRP A 613 -6.57 7.13 17.41
N VAL A 614 -6.91 6.22 16.48
CA VAL A 614 -7.56 4.93 16.77
C VAL A 614 -6.66 3.79 16.26
N PRO A 615 -6.17 2.90 17.15
CA PRO A 615 -5.22 1.85 16.80
C PRO A 615 -5.86 0.68 16.06
N ILE A 616 -5.93 0.75 14.74
CA ILE A 616 -6.41 -0.35 13.90
C ILE A 616 -5.50 -0.53 12.70
N SER A 617 -4.98 -1.75 12.52
CA SER A 617 -4.12 -2.04 11.37
C SER A 617 -4.89 -1.97 10.05
N VAL A 618 -4.17 -1.71 8.97
CA VAL A 618 -4.70 -1.78 7.60
C VAL A 618 -5.32 -3.14 7.32
N GLU A 619 -4.66 -4.22 7.75
CA GLU A 619 -5.16 -5.58 7.53
C GLU A 619 -6.47 -5.85 8.27
N GLU A 620 -6.60 -5.40 9.52
CA GLU A 620 -7.84 -5.56 10.28
C GLU A 620 -8.96 -4.68 9.70
N SER A 621 -8.64 -3.45 9.27
CA SER A 621 -9.58 -2.57 8.57
C SER A 621 -10.05 -3.18 7.24
N MET A 622 -9.15 -3.78 6.46
CA MET A 622 -9.50 -4.51 5.23
C MET A 622 -10.40 -5.70 5.54
N ARG A 623 -10.06 -6.52 6.54
CA ARG A 623 -10.88 -7.67 6.95
C ARG A 623 -12.29 -7.26 7.38
N ILE A 624 -12.42 -6.17 8.13
CA ILE A 624 -13.73 -5.62 8.54
C ILE A 624 -14.54 -5.16 7.32
N ASN A 625 -13.90 -4.44 6.40
CA ASN A 625 -14.54 -3.97 5.16
C ASN A 625 -14.95 -5.15 4.27
N ASP A 626 -14.09 -6.16 4.14
CA ASP A 626 -14.37 -7.41 3.44
C ASP A 626 -15.59 -8.08 4.05
N GLN A 627 -15.67 -8.23 5.37
CA GLN A 627 -16.84 -8.81 6.04
C GLN A 627 -18.14 -8.05 5.76
N ARG A 628 -18.10 -6.70 5.70
CA ARG A 628 -19.26 -5.87 5.35
C ARG A 628 -19.68 -6.02 3.88
N SER A 629 -18.73 -6.43 3.04
CA SER A 629 -18.87 -6.54 1.58
C SER A 629 -19.11 -7.97 1.09
N ALA A 630 -18.69 -9.01 1.82
CA ALA A 630 -18.49 -10.36 1.28
C ALA A 630 -19.67 -11.34 1.45
N TRP A 631 -20.71 -10.97 2.19
CA TRP A 631 -21.70 -11.94 2.68
C TRP A 631 -22.89 -12.19 1.75
N TYR A 632 -23.03 -11.49 0.63
CA TYR A 632 -24.17 -11.68 -0.28
C TYR A 632 -23.73 -12.14 -1.67
N THR A 633 -23.87 -13.44 -1.95
CA THR A 633 -23.60 -14.08 -3.24
C THR A 633 -24.86 -14.14 -4.13
N GLY A 634 -26.06 -14.01 -3.55
CA GLY A 634 -27.32 -14.11 -4.28
C GLY A 634 -27.70 -15.54 -4.70
N ILE A 635 -26.93 -16.56 -4.27
CA ILE A 635 -27.17 -17.98 -4.60
C ILE A 635 -27.87 -18.72 -3.43
N GLY A 636 -28.14 -18.02 -2.32
CA GLY A 636 -28.86 -18.59 -1.15
C GLY A 636 -28.00 -19.53 -0.29
N SER A 637 -26.70 -19.61 -0.56
CA SER A 637 -25.67 -20.26 0.28
C SER A 637 -24.97 -19.27 1.23
N ASP A 638 -25.45 -18.03 1.27
CA ASP A 638 -24.92 -16.96 2.09
C ASP A 638 -25.09 -17.26 3.58
N ARG A 639 -23.98 -17.56 4.26
CA ARG A 639 -23.94 -17.52 5.72
C ARG A 639 -23.50 -16.13 6.12
N PRO A 640 -24.35 -15.31 6.77
CA PRO A 640 -23.84 -14.13 7.45
C PRO A 640 -22.73 -14.61 8.40
N PRO A 641 -21.61 -13.88 8.53
CA PRO A 641 -20.49 -14.32 9.36
C PRO A 641 -21.00 -14.77 10.74
N GLU A 642 -20.67 -16.00 11.14
CA GLU A 642 -21.16 -16.60 12.41
C GLU A 642 -20.61 -15.88 13.65
N ALA A 643 -19.59 -15.04 13.48
CA ALA A 643 -19.05 -14.18 14.52
C ALA A 643 -19.92 -12.92 14.71
N GLU A 644 -20.13 -12.50 15.97
CA GLU A 644 -20.50 -11.13 16.29
C GLU A 644 -19.76 -10.18 15.34
N ALA A 645 -20.49 -9.29 14.66
CA ALA A 645 -19.90 -8.33 13.74
C ALA A 645 -18.63 -7.77 14.39
N ARG A 646 -17.48 -7.98 13.76
CA ARG A 646 -16.20 -7.51 14.30
C ARG A 646 -16.36 -6.03 14.63
N LEU A 647 -16.07 -5.68 15.89
CA LEU A 647 -16.08 -4.30 16.35
C LEU A 647 -15.14 -3.49 15.45
N ASP A 648 -15.68 -2.46 14.80
CA ASP A 648 -14.91 -1.46 14.04
C ASP A 648 -14.82 -0.22 14.93
N PRO A 649 -13.88 -0.17 15.89
CA PRO A 649 -13.84 0.91 16.88
C PRO A 649 -13.70 2.28 16.24
N THR A 650 -13.09 2.37 15.05
CA THR A 650 -12.96 3.64 14.31
C THR A 650 -14.30 4.09 13.73
N LEU A 651 -15.06 3.18 13.10
CA LEU A 651 -16.40 3.50 12.60
C LEU A 651 -17.39 3.75 13.75
N ASP A 652 -17.37 2.92 14.80
CA ASP A 652 -18.25 3.08 15.96
C ASP A 652 -18.00 4.43 16.67
N LEU A 653 -16.72 4.83 16.78
CA LEU A 653 -16.36 6.16 17.28
C LEU A 653 -16.88 7.26 16.36
N ALA A 654 -16.72 7.11 15.04
CA ALA A 654 -17.23 8.07 14.06
C ALA A 654 -18.75 8.26 14.17
N LEU A 655 -19.49 7.17 14.33
CA LEU A 655 -20.94 7.20 14.53
C LEU A 655 -21.32 7.86 15.86
N ALA A 656 -20.57 7.57 16.94
CA ALA A 656 -20.83 8.16 18.26
C ALA A 656 -20.63 9.69 18.24
N VAL A 657 -19.52 10.18 17.68
CA VAL A 657 -19.23 11.62 17.63
C VAL A 657 -20.17 12.37 16.66
N LEU A 658 -20.52 11.76 15.52
CA LEU A 658 -21.52 12.32 14.61
C LEU A 658 -22.88 12.41 15.26
N ARG A 659 -23.33 11.35 15.94
CA ARG A 659 -24.61 11.33 16.66
C ARG A 659 -24.66 12.41 17.73
N ALA A 660 -23.63 12.47 18.59
CA ALA A 660 -23.55 13.47 19.66
C ALA A 660 -23.64 14.90 19.09
N ARG A 661 -22.96 15.14 17.96
CA ARG A 661 -22.97 16.42 17.26
C ARG A 661 -24.32 16.75 16.63
N ILE A 662 -24.93 15.83 15.89
CA ILE A 662 -26.21 16.07 15.21
C ILE A 662 -27.32 16.34 16.22
N ILE A 663 -27.30 15.65 17.37
CA ILE A 663 -28.26 15.87 18.45
C ILE A 663 -28.06 17.25 19.09
N SER A 664 -26.81 17.65 19.37
CA SER A 664 -26.53 18.95 20.01
C SER A 664 -26.86 20.16 19.12
N GLU A 665 -26.85 20.00 17.79
CA GLU A 665 -27.31 21.03 16.85
C GLU A 665 -28.85 21.07 16.68
N SER A 666 -29.55 20.01 17.09
CA SER A 666 -31.01 19.88 16.99
C SER A 666 -31.77 20.45 18.20
N ASP A 667 -31.12 20.53 19.36
CA ASP A 667 -31.62 21.13 20.61
C ASP A 667 -31.36 22.65 20.67
#